data_AF-A0A2E3DFW2-F1
#
_entry.id   AF-A0A2E3DFW2-F1
#
_cell.length_a   1.000
_cell.length_b   1.000
_cell.length_c   1.000
_cell.angle_alpha   90.00
_cell.angle_beta   90.00
_cell.angle_gamma   90.00
#
_symmetry.space_group_name_H-M   'P 1'
#
loop_
_entity.id
_entity.type
_entity.pdbx_description
1 polymer ?
#
loop_
_entity_poly.entity_id
_entity_poly.type
_entity_poly.pdbx_seq_one_letter_code
_entity_poly.pdbx_strand_id
1 'polypeptide(L)'
;MSVRTEHVDVYNGDTGWNRGHVMDALEEVFEKLGWNSGTQEDGVPVACLAPGTTTADALPHTNEDINYPNNSDAWTKCGGGMVTEVGSVRKYYYLTDDGTSYLFAPEAVPNQQWIDTANDNIVCNTGIPFETEDEVVYAPTGGIGTGVIPDLTENASYYVIKVDAVTMKLASTQADAAAGVAIDLTNSVYLSSPKRFRGVAVANPTFTVNVGDIFDITFGTSAGAGTFNFLNTINGSDYAADRVLNADNCNSGSSVKNNLPFGDGTEASPFTWGTAWWNQTEDEPPHPNRTDIGYQGLHSYGYASDTVATMKGTVIINPSPTSASSYRNYYKYTVSGATADANPNNSGTGRTDLKLRIHRNVYSTYEREVCAITIQNKAVNWQNGDEFTIPGDQIGGATPENDITFGTNQAEQTANGSDGTPSIVVTSLGAGSNMYQKHPDGRFAILRLENDTRSATQNAVTKNFGITYWGFSMSDQLDRIRLNCGPDWNYVNRLGTNATGDISGNGGNSQLGYFHGDMGLDVQNGANYCYTSTYTSTVYFDQYYIAYGSSTTNYPLRINFYAAQAPDDDNFVVIQFTQLVNQRYIPWWTFTLHKGLNFGANVWDLDYVWNGTMTNYRTGHIDNWNGTTHGDYIYTQYITPDYSYSPGSSTGQEEPVVWNSRAREASYGFTRNQDDELDYRTYYKCNIDCSSSWNEAQIQTYFRDSDFDKTDQAWDAQYRWFEGDREKRLATQTDYYRPIKGIPITNRFAPCPYYMPDTFVMIQAAVQPGKTHFRPGDIVEISTSEKYTVIVADQTFDQEGLDWIGGNTSRGMLFCARRAI
;
A
#
# COMPACT_ATOMS: atom_id res chain seq x y z
N MET A 1 30.89 -26.84 13.03
CA MET A 1 30.16 -25.74 12.38
C MET A 1 29.63 -24.87 13.50
N SER A 2 29.79 -23.56 13.40
CA SER A 2 29.48 -22.64 14.49
C SER A 2 28.56 -21.55 14.01
N VAL A 3 27.62 -21.17 14.85
CA VAL A 3 26.74 -20.04 14.66
C VAL A 3 27.53 -18.76 14.88
N ARG A 4 27.38 -17.79 13.98
CA ARG A 4 27.90 -16.43 14.20
C ARG A 4 27.09 -15.80 15.33
N THR A 5 27.75 -15.52 16.45
CA THR A 5 27.11 -14.97 17.64
C THR A 5 27.71 -13.60 17.93
N GLU A 6 26.87 -12.57 17.87
CA GLU A 6 27.26 -11.18 18.10
C GLU A 6 26.16 -10.46 18.88
N HIS A 7 26.48 -9.25 19.33
CA HIS A 7 25.49 -8.37 19.95
C HIS A 7 25.73 -6.91 19.51
N VAL A 8 24.68 -6.12 19.66
CA VAL A 8 24.69 -4.67 19.56
C VAL A 8 24.16 -4.12 20.87
N ASP A 9 24.94 -3.27 21.52
CA ASP A 9 24.51 -2.62 22.75
C ASP A 9 23.63 -1.41 22.41
N VAL A 10 22.47 -1.32 23.05
CA VAL A 10 21.61 -0.14 22.94
C VAL A 10 22.27 0.98 23.75
N TYR A 11 22.41 2.15 23.15
CA TYR A 11 23.01 3.32 23.80
C TYR A 11 24.39 3.02 24.39
N ASN A 12 25.25 2.33 23.63
CA ASN A 12 26.60 1.94 24.06
C ASN A 12 26.65 1.10 25.34
N GLY A 13 25.54 0.45 25.71
CA GLY A 13 25.45 -0.39 26.92
C GLY A 13 25.16 0.43 28.19
N ASP A 14 24.82 1.71 28.04
CA ASP A 14 24.44 2.56 29.15
C ASP A 14 22.94 2.46 29.49
N THR A 15 22.60 2.86 30.71
CA THR A 15 21.22 3.07 31.16
C THR A 15 20.66 4.38 30.61
N GLY A 16 19.33 4.57 30.68
CA GLY A 16 18.68 5.82 30.26
C GLY A 16 18.48 5.96 28.76
N TRP A 17 18.51 4.83 28.03
CA TRP A 17 18.25 4.79 26.60
C TRP A 17 16.82 5.24 26.24
N ASN A 18 16.61 5.67 24.99
CA ASN A 18 15.33 6.11 24.46
C ASN A 18 14.95 5.27 23.23
N ARG A 19 13.84 5.61 22.55
CA ARG A 19 13.38 4.86 21.37
C ARG A 19 14.36 4.93 20.20
N GLY A 20 14.95 6.10 19.96
CA GLY A 20 15.97 6.31 18.93
C GLY A 20 17.11 5.32 19.08
N HIS A 21 17.68 5.22 20.29
CA HIS A 21 18.78 4.28 20.55
C HIS A 21 18.41 2.81 20.28
N VAL A 22 17.17 2.41 20.54
CA VAL A 22 16.71 1.04 20.26
C VAL A 22 16.56 0.78 18.77
N MET A 23 16.02 1.75 18.02
CA MET A 23 15.88 1.65 16.57
C MET A 23 17.23 1.70 15.86
N ASP A 24 18.19 2.49 16.36
CA ASP A 24 19.57 2.51 15.88
C ASP A 24 20.26 1.16 16.09
N ALA A 25 20.09 0.55 17.27
CA ALA A 25 20.65 -0.76 17.54
C ALA A 25 20.02 -1.87 16.66
N LEU A 26 18.71 -1.80 16.40
CA LEU A 26 18.04 -2.70 15.46
C LEU A 26 18.57 -2.55 14.03
N GLU A 27 18.75 -1.31 13.57
CA GLU A 27 19.34 -1.01 12.27
C GLU A 27 20.75 -1.60 12.15
N GLU A 28 21.62 -1.41 13.15
CA GLU A 28 22.97 -2.00 13.16
C GLU A 28 22.93 -3.55 13.15
N VAL A 29 21.96 -4.17 13.84
CA VAL A 29 21.76 -5.63 13.76
C VAL A 29 21.42 -6.04 12.33
N PHE A 30 20.48 -5.36 11.68
CA PHE A 30 20.10 -5.69 10.30
C PHE A 30 21.23 -5.42 9.30
N GLU A 31 21.98 -4.33 9.47
CA GLU A 31 23.21 -4.07 8.71
C GLU A 31 24.18 -5.25 8.82
N LYS A 32 24.49 -5.70 10.04
CA LYS A 32 25.42 -6.82 10.29
C LYS A 32 24.94 -8.14 9.70
N LEU A 33 23.63 -8.31 9.55
CA LEU A 33 23.01 -9.47 8.90
C LEU A 33 22.93 -9.34 7.38
N GLY A 34 23.25 -8.17 6.81
CA GLY A 34 23.00 -7.88 5.40
C GLY A 34 21.51 -7.90 5.07
N TRP A 35 20.67 -7.54 6.05
CA TRP A 35 19.23 -7.41 5.92
C TRP A 35 18.90 -5.95 5.62
N ASN A 36 17.78 -5.72 4.95
CA ASN A 36 17.39 -4.49 4.27
C ASN A 36 17.94 -4.37 2.84
N SER A 37 17.07 -4.68 1.89
CA SER A 37 17.35 -4.75 0.46
C SER A 37 17.03 -3.43 -0.26
N GLY A 38 17.42 -3.32 -1.53
CA GLY A 38 17.09 -2.18 -2.38
C GLY A 38 18.27 -1.23 -2.61
N THR A 39 17.98 0.04 -2.90
CA THR A 39 18.98 1.09 -3.11
C THR A 39 18.61 2.30 -2.27
N GLN A 40 19.60 2.94 -1.66
CA GLN A 40 19.36 4.15 -0.88
C GLN A 40 18.91 5.28 -1.81
N GLU A 41 17.85 5.96 -1.42
CA GLU A 41 17.25 7.06 -2.15
C GLU A 41 17.04 8.23 -1.18
N ASP A 42 17.73 9.34 -1.42
CA ASP A 42 17.64 10.53 -0.58
C ASP A 42 16.76 11.59 -1.23
N GLY A 43 16.17 12.45 -0.39
CA GLY A 43 15.38 13.57 -0.89
C GLY A 43 14.11 13.13 -1.62
N VAL A 44 13.41 12.12 -1.08
CA VAL A 44 12.17 11.59 -1.64
C VAL A 44 10.99 12.43 -1.13
N PRO A 45 10.25 13.19 -1.97
CA PRO A 45 9.06 13.90 -1.52
C PRO A 45 8.00 12.95 -0.96
N VAL A 46 7.51 13.25 0.24
CA VAL A 46 6.52 12.42 0.95
C VAL A 46 5.21 13.13 1.23
N ALA A 47 5.19 14.46 1.33
CA ALA A 47 3.96 15.22 1.46
C ALA A 47 4.11 16.66 0.97
N CYS A 48 2.99 17.27 0.60
CA CYS A 48 2.85 18.70 0.42
C CYS A 48 2.18 19.30 1.67
N LEU A 49 2.73 20.40 2.17
CA LEU A 49 2.16 21.16 3.29
C LEU A 49 1.44 22.39 2.75
N ALA A 50 0.23 22.62 3.24
CA ALA A 50 -0.53 23.82 2.94
C ALA A 50 0.17 25.07 3.52
N PRO A 51 -0.09 26.27 2.99
CA PRO A 51 0.46 27.51 3.51
C PRO A 51 0.21 27.72 5.01
N GLY A 52 1.27 28.03 5.76
CA GLY A 52 1.23 28.30 7.19
C GLY A 52 1.06 27.06 8.08
N THR A 53 1.12 25.85 7.52
CA THR A 53 1.03 24.60 8.29
C THR A 53 2.42 24.07 8.65
N THR A 54 2.50 23.30 9.73
CA THR A 54 3.74 22.66 10.21
C THR A 54 3.59 21.14 10.18
N THR A 55 4.69 20.40 10.31
CA THR A 55 4.62 18.92 10.41
C THR A 55 4.05 18.41 11.75
N ALA A 56 3.70 19.32 12.67
CA ALA A 56 2.98 18.97 13.90
C ALA A 56 1.45 18.98 13.69
N ASP A 57 0.95 19.90 12.85
CA ASP A 57 -0.48 20.16 12.70
C ASP A 57 -1.01 19.83 11.30
N ALA A 58 -0.12 19.50 10.36
CA ALA A 58 -0.50 19.13 9.00
C ALA A 58 -1.15 17.75 8.97
N LEU A 59 -2.23 17.66 8.20
CA LEU A 59 -2.83 16.41 7.76
C LEU A 59 -2.75 16.39 6.22
N PRO A 60 -1.60 15.97 5.65
CA PRO A 60 -1.46 15.84 4.20
C PRO A 60 -2.62 15.02 3.62
N HIS A 61 -3.18 15.51 2.51
CA HIS A 61 -4.27 14.81 1.83
C HIS A 61 -3.77 13.51 1.26
N THR A 62 -4.50 12.45 1.54
CA THR A 62 -4.20 11.11 1.05
C THR A 62 -4.98 10.86 -0.24
N ASN A 63 -4.52 9.95 -1.09
CA ASN A 63 -5.29 9.58 -2.28
C ASN A 63 -6.63 8.89 -1.94
N GLU A 64 -6.80 8.44 -0.69
CA GLU A 64 -8.01 7.78 -0.20
C GLU A 64 -9.01 8.78 0.45
N ASP A 65 -8.52 9.90 1.00
CA ASP A 65 -9.32 10.95 1.66
C ASP A 65 -9.91 11.99 0.71
N ILE A 66 -9.75 11.81 -0.61
CA ILE A 66 -10.17 12.77 -1.64
C ILE A 66 -11.69 13.05 -1.58
N ASN A 67 -12.49 12.15 -1.01
CA ASN A 67 -13.94 12.35 -0.94
C ASN A 67 -14.38 13.39 0.12
N TYR A 68 -13.60 13.60 1.20
CA TYR A 68 -13.97 14.47 2.33
C TYR A 68 -12.76 15.20 2.95
N PRO A 69 -12.22 16.26 2.31
CA PRO A 69 -11.12 17.03 2.87
C PRO A 69 -11.62 17.82 4.08
N ASN A 70 -11.36 17.30 5.27
CA ASN A 70 -11.63 17.95 6.55
C ASN A 70 -10.65 19.11 6.87
N ASN A 71 -9.91 19.62 5.86
CA ASN A 71 -8.92 20.70 6.00
C ASN A 71 -8.86 21.62 4.76
N SER A 72 -9.98 21.78 4.04
CA SER A 72 -10.06 22.58 2.80
C SER A 72 -9.53 24.01 2.95
N ASP A 73 -9.66 24.59 4.14
CA ASP A 73 -9.48 26.03 4.36
C ASP A 73 -8.00 26.44 4.46
N ALA A 74 -7.09 25.49 4.67
CA ALA A 74 -5.67 25.79 4.67
C ALA A 74 -5.12 25.92 3.24
N TRP A 75 -5.61 25.11 2.31
CA TRP A 75 -5.15 25.09 0.92
C TRP A 75 -5.69 26.26 0.08
N THR A 76 -6.83 26.85 0.48
CA THR A 76 -7.42 28.03 -0.18
C THR A 76 -6.56 29.29 -0.06
N LYS A 77 -5.56 29.25 0.83
CA LYS A 77 -4.60 30.33 1.06
C LYS A 77 -3.49 30.41 0.00
N CYS A 78 -3.55 29.60 -1.06
CA CYS A 78 -2.61 29.67 -2.20
C CYS A 78 -3.34 29.46 -3.54
N GLY A 79 -2.68 29.81 -4.65
CA GLY A 79 -3.20 29.59 -6.01
C GLY A 79 -4.23 30.62 -6.47
N GLY A 80 -4.20 31.81 -5.86
CA GLY A 80 -5.15 32.89 -6.11
C GLY A 80 -6.58 32.57 -5.64
N GLY A 81 -7.47 33.54 -5.83
CA GLY A 81 -8.89 33.35 -5.51
C GLY A 81 -9.60 32.38 -6.46
N MET A 82 -10.91 32.25 -6.25
CA MET A 82 -11.82 31.45 -7.07
C MET A 82 -11.58 31.60 -8.58
N VAL A 83 -11.38 30.47 -9.28
CA VAL A 83 -11.27 30.48 -10.75
C VAL A 83 -12.62 30.65 -11.44
N THR A 84 -12.59 31.20 -12.65
CA THR A 84 -13.79 31.39 -13.47
C THR A 84 -14.42 30.04 -13.79
N GLU A 85 -15.73 29.92 -13.57
CA GLU A 85 -16.46 28.70 -13.91
C GLU A 85 -16.47 28.50 -15.42
N VAL A 86 -16.11 27.30 -15.86
CA VAL A 86 -16.32 26.88 -17.24
C VAL A 86 -17.70 26.23 -17.31
N GLY A 87 -18.63 26.94 -17.96
CA GLY A 87 -19.97 26.40 -18.21
C GLY A 87 -19.91 25.15 -19.09
N SER A 88 -20.87 24.24 -18.91
CA SER A 88 -21.01 23.03 -19.72
C SER A 88 -21.07 23.36 -21.21
N VAL A 89 -20.18 22.77 -22.00
CA VAL A 89 -20.25 22.86 -23.46
C VAL A 89 -20.98 21.63 -23.98
N ARG A 90 -22.03 21.85 -24.76
CA ARG A 90 -22.72 20.79 -25.48
C ARG A 90 -22.17 20.69 -26.90
N LYS A 91 -21.76 19.48 -27.31
CA LYS A 91 -21.15 19.19 -28.61
C LYS A 91 -22.07 18.25 -29.39
N TYR A 92 -22.32 18.57 -30.65
CA TYR A 92 -23.15 17.75 -31.55
C TYR A 92 -22.30 17.04 -32.59
N TYR A 93 -22.61 15.77 -32.82
CA TYR A 93 -21.99 14.96 -33.85
C TYR A 93 -23.04 14.20 -34.66
N TYR A 94 -22.78 14.09 -35.95
CA TYR A 94 -23.47 13.19 -36.84
C TYR A 94 -22.61 11.96 -37.12
N LEU A 95 -23.14 10.78 -36.78
CA LEU A 95 -22.42 9.52 -36.91
C LEU A 95 -22.92 8.75 -38.14
N THR A 96 -21.97 8.32 -38.97
CA THR A 96 -22.18 7.35 -40.05
C THR A 96 -21.09 6.28 -39.97
N ASP A 97 -21.06 5.35 -40.92
CA ASP A 97 -19.98 4.38 -41.03
C ASP A 97 -19.65 4.06 -42.51
N ASP A 98 -18.47 3.51 -42.74
CA ASP A 98 -18.01 3.03 -44.04
C ASP A 98 -17.88 1.48 -44.11
N GLY A 99 -18.48 0.77 -43.15
CA GLY A 99 -18.32 -0.68 -42.98
C GLY A 99 -17.04 -1.12 -42.26
N THR A 100 -16.08 -0.21 -42.00
CA THR A 100 -14.87 -0.49 -41.22
C THR A 100 -14.61 0.48 -40.07
N SER A 101 -15.05 1.73 -40.20
CA SER A 101 -14.82 2.81 -39.24
C SER A 101 -16.11 3.57 -38.97
N TYR A 102 -16.23 4.11 -37.75
CA TYR A 102 -17.22 5.13 -37.47
C TYR A 102 -16.75 6.47 -38.03
N LEU A 103 -17.62 7.18 -38.72
CA LEU A 103 -17.37 8.49 -39.31
C LEU A 103 -18.18 9.54 -38.57
N PHE A 104 -17.50 10.38 -37.79
CA PHE A 104 -18.12 11.43 -37.00
C PHE A 104 -17.91 12.79 -37.64
N ALA A 105 -19.00 13.46 -38.00
CA ALA A 105 -18.96 14.84 -38.46
C ALA A 105 -19.44 15.78 -37.34
N PRO A 106 -18.63 16.76 -36.89
CA PRO A 106 -19.08 17.76 -35.93
C PRO A 106 -20.20 18.62 -36.54
N GLU A 107 -21.18 19.00 -35.73
CA GLU A 107 -22.30 19.84 -36.16
C GLU A 107 -22.40 21.13 -35.33
N ALA A 108 -22.68 22.25 -35.99
CA ALA A 108 -23.16 23.48 -35.32
C ALA A 108 -24.67 23.61 -35.53
N VAL A 109 -25.38 23.92 -34.44
CA VAL A 109 -26.83 24.06 -34.42
C VAL A 109 -27.18 25.55 -34.25
N PRO A 110 -27.71 26.22 -35.29
CA PRO A 110 -28.15 27.60 -35.18
C PRO A 110 -29.16 27.79 -34.06
N ASN A 111 -29.16 28.96 -33.44
CA ASN A 111 -30.14 29.34 -32.45
C ASN A 111 -31.48 29.63 -33.14
N GLN A 112 -32.56 29.25 -32.47
CA GLN A 112 -33.94 29.45 -32.89
C GLN A 112 -34.30 30.93 -33.17
N GLN A 113 -33.55 31.90 -32.63
CA GLN A 113 -33.91 33.32 -32.69
C GLN A 113 -32.94 34.26 -33.44
N TRP A 114 -31.67 33.91 -33.68
CA TRP A 114 -30.62 34.93 -33.91
C TRP A 114 -29.80 34.74 -35.19
N ILE A 115 -30.43 35.08 -36.32
CA ILE A 115 -29.71 35.48 -37.54
C ILE A 115 -29.67 37.01 -37.58
N ASP A 116 -28.48 37.57 -37.38
CA ASP A 116 -28.24 39.02 -37.42
C ASP A 116 -27.79 39.43 -38.82
N THR A 117 -28.74 39.88 -39.62
CA THR A 117 -28.55 40.35 -40.99
C THR A 117 -27.79 41.68 -41.08
N ALA A 118 -27.57 42.39 -39.97
CA ALA A 118 -26.79 43.63 -39.99
C ALA A 118 -25.28 43.36 -39.91
N ASN A 119 -24.90 42.22 -39.34
CA ASN A 119 -23.49 41.83 -39.13
C ASN A 119 -23.15 40.48 -39.76
N ASP A 120 -24.09 39.82 -40.45
CA ASP A 120 -24.00 38.47 -41.02
C ASP A 120 -23.66 37.39 -39.98
N ASN A 121 -24.12 37.57 -38.74
CA ASN A 121 -23.84 36.64 -37.66
C ASN A 121 -24.91 35.55 -37.58
N ILE A 122 -24.44 34.33 -37.45
CA ILE A 122 -25.22 33.14 -37.09
C ILE A 122 -24.82 32.76 -35.67
N VAL A 123 -25.71 32.98 -34.71
CA VAL A 123 -25.50 32.53 -33.33
C VAL A 123 -26.02 31.10 -33.20
N CYS A 124 -25.23 30.22 -32.60
CA CYS A 124 -25.56 28.82 -32.35
C CYS A 124 -26.05 28.62 -30.91
N ASN A 125 -26.84 27.57 -30.68
CA ASN A 125 -27.34 27.21 -29.35
C ASN A 125 -26.22 26.75 -28.39
N THR A 126 -25.07 26.37 -28.95
CA THR A 126 -23.96 25.75 -28.24
C THR A 126 -22.63 26.19 -28.87
N GLY A 127 -21.52 25.77 -28.25
CA GLY A 127 -20.19 26.01 -28.77
C GLY A 127 -20.04 25.55 -30.22
N ILE A 128 -19.45 26.39 -31.07
CA ILE A 128 -19.16 26.10 -32.47
C ILE A 128 -17.87 25.26 -32.54
N PRO A 129 -17.91 24.06 -33.13
CA PRO A 129 -16.75 23.14 -33.17
C PRO A 129 -15.76 23.46 -34.30
N PHE A 130 -15.97 24.56 -35.02
CA PHE A 130 -15.23 24.95 -36.22
C PHE A 130 -14.32 26.16 -35.94
N GLU A 131 -13.22 26.24 -36.67
CA GLU A 131 -12.34 27.40 -36.76
C GLU A 131 -12.57 28.18 -38.06
N THR A 132 -12.02 29.40 -38.16
CA THR A 132 -12.06 30.17 -39.41
C THR A 132 -11.36 29.38 -40.53
N GLU A 133 -11.95 29.40 -41.73
CA GLU A 133 -11.56 28.61 -42.93
C GLU A 133 -12.04 27.15 -42.95
N ASP A 134 -12.65 26.62 -41.89
CA ASP A 134 -13.18 25.26 -41.92
C ASP A 134 -14.36 25.14 -42.89
N GLU A 135 -14.36 24.08 -43.69
CA GLU A 135 -15.47 23.76 -44.59
C GLU A 135 -16.63 23.14 -43.81
N VAL A 136 -17.83 23.67 -44.05
CA VAL A 136 -19.09 23.14 -43.53
C VAL A 136 -20.10 23.00 -44.66
N VAL A 137 -20.85 21.90 -44.65
CA VAL A 137 -22.01 21.71 -45.54
C VAL A 137 -23.25 22.17 -44.79
N TYR A 138 -24.00 23.09 -45.40
CA TYR A 138 -25.29 23.52 -44.85
C TYR A 138 -26.39 22.53 -45.22
N ALA A 139 -27.16 22.06 -44.23
CA ALA A 139 -28.27 21.13 -44.44
C ALA A 139 -27.93 19.95 -45.38
N PRO A 140 -26.85 19.19 -45.12
CA PRO A 140 -26.43 18.06 -45.95
C PRO A 140 -27.56 17.03 -46.10
N THR A 141 -27.48 16.17 -47.11
CA THR A 141 -28.48 15.13 -47.36
C THR A 141 -28.56 14.19 -46.15
N GLY A 142 -29.78 13.93 -45.64
CA GLY A 142 -29.98 13.29 -44.34
C GLY A 142 -29.78 14.23 -43.14
N GLY A 143 -29.73 15.54 -43.39
CA GLY A 143 -29.55 16.61 -42.41
C GLY A 143 -30.82 16.92 -41.62
N ILE A 144 -30.60 17.18 -40.34
CA ILE A 144 -31.58 17.31 -39.25
C ILE A 144 -32.23 18.70 -39.27
N GLY A 145 -33.52 18.80 -38.93
CA GLY A 145 -34.27 20.06 -38.83
C GLY A 145 -35.12 20.42 -40.06
N THR A 146 -35.97 21.46 -39.96
CA THR A 146 -36.87 21.93 -41.05
C THR A 146 -36.78 23.43 -41.34
N GLY A 147 -36.13 24.19 -40.47
CA GLY A 147 -35.95 25.64 -40.57
C GLY A 147 -34.76 25.98 -41.44
N VAL A 148 -35.01 26.70 -42.53
CA VAL A 148 -34.01 27.09 -43.51
C VAL A 148 -33.57 28.55 -43.33
N ILE A 149 -32.29 28.83 -43.57
CA ILE A 149 -31.72 30.17 -43.71
C ILE A 149 -31.84 30.50 -45.20
N PRO A 150 -32.73 31.42 -45.61
CA PRO A 150 -33.09 31.61 -47.02
C PRO A 150 -31.92 31.96 -47.95
N ASP A 151 -30.90 32.63 -47.40
CA ASP A 151 -29.72 33.08 -48.15
C ASP A 151 -28.68 31.98 -48.36
N LEU A 152 -28.91 30.78 -47.80
CA LEU A 152 -28.03 29.61 -47.95
C LEU A 152 -28.73 28.52 -48.76
N THR A 153 -27.94 27.82 -49.56
CA THR A 153 -28.39 26.68 -50.37
C THR A 153 -28.10 25.39 -49.63
N GLU A 154 -29.12 24.55 -49.45
CA GLU A 154 -28.93 23.22 -48.85
C GLU A 154 -27.97 22.37 -49.68
N ASN A 155 -27.16 21.54 -49.02
CA ASN A 155 -26.09 20.72 -49.59
C ASN A 155 -24.94 21.50 -50.25
N ALA A 156 -24.88 22.83 -50.10
CA ALA A 156 -23.73 23.62 -50.51
C ALA A 156 -22.67 23.67 -49.41
N SER A 157 -21.40 23.67 -49.82
CA SER A 157 -20.26 23.94 -48.95
C SER A 157 -20.08 25.43 -48.72
N TYR A 158 -19.76 25.78 -47.49
CA TYR A 158 -19.43 27.13 -47.03
C TYR A 158 -18.19 27.06 -46.14
N TYR A 159 -17.55 28.19 -45.90
CA TYR A 159 -16.36 28.28 -45.06
C TYR A 159 -16.62 29.16 -43.85
N VAL A 160 -16.29 28.67 -42.66
CA VAL A 160 -16.59 29.35 -41.40
C VAL A 160 -15.69 30.58 -41.23
N ILE A 161 -16.26 31.66 -40.70
CA ILE A 161 -15.51 32.78 -40.11
C ILE A 161 -15.93 32.83 -38.65
N LYS A 162 -15.06 32.39 -37.75
CA LYS A 162 -15.34 32.34 -36.32
C LYS A 162 -15.30 33.74 -35.72
N VAL A 163 -16.38 34.13 -35.04
CA VAL A 163 -16.46 35.42 -34.33
C VAL A 163 -16.12 35.22 -32.86
N ASP A 164 -16.78 34.25 -32.22
CA ASP A 164 -16.54 33.84 -30.84
C ASP A 164 -16.92 32.36 -30.64
N ALA A 165 -17.08 31.91 -29.38
CA ALA A 165 -17.38 30.52 -29.06
C ALA A 165 -18.75 30.03 -29.57
N VAL A 166 -19.73 30.92 -29.77
CA VAL A 166 -21.11 30.56 -30.19
C VAL A 166 -21.58 31.32 -31.42
N THR A 167 -20.78 32.23 -31.96
CA THR A 167 -21.12 33.06 -33.12
C THR A 167 -20.15 32.81 -34.29
N MET A 168 -20.70 32.60 -35.48
CA MET A 168 -19.93 32.50 -36.73
C MET A 168 -20.58 33.29 -37.87
N LYS A 169 -19.79 33.55 -38.91
CA LYS A 169 -20.26 33.92 -40.23
C LYS A 169 -19.85 32.84 -41.24
N LEU A 170 -20.33 32.96 -42.46
CA LEU A 170 -20.01 32.05 -43.56
C LEU A 170 -19.44 32.81 -44.74
N ALA A 171 -18.52 32.18 -45.45
CA ALA A 171 -17.94 32.67 -46.69
C ALA A 171 -18.19 31.68 -47.83
N SER A 172 -18.22 32.18 -49.06
CA SER A 172 -18.47 31.36 -50.25
C SER A 172 -17.25 30.52 -50.68
N THR A 173 -16.06 30.97 -50.29
CA THR A 173 -14.78 30.29 -50.56
C THR A 173 -13.87 30.37 -49.33
N GLN A 174 -12.90 29.45 -49.25
CA GLN A 174 -11.89 29.48 -48.19
C GLN A 174 -11.10 30.79 -48.20
N ALA A 175 -10.79 31.33 -49.39
CA ALA A 175 -10.05 32.59 -49.54
C ALA A 175 -10.85 33.79 -48.99
N ASP A 176 -12.17 33.78 -49.17
CA ASP A 176 -13.06 34.80 -48.60
C ASP A 176 -13.11 34.68 -47.07
N ALA A 177 -13.16 33.47 -46.51
CA ALA A 177 -13.11 33.25 -45.06
C ALA A 177 -11.80 33.77 -44.44
N ALA A 178 -10.66 33.45 -45.07
CA ALA A 178 -9.35 33.95 -44.66
C ALA A 178 -9.25 35.48 -44.75
N ALA A 179 -9.93 36.09 -45.73
CA ALA A 179 -10.01 37.54 -45.91
C ALA A 179 -11.09 38.22 -45.04
N GLY A 180 -11.89 37.45 -44.28
CA GLY A 180 -13.01 37.96 -43.48
C GLY A 180 -14.20 38.48 -44.29
N VAL A 181 -14.34 38.05 -45.55
CA VAL A 181 -15.44 38.42 -46.45
C VAL A 181 -16.61 37.45 -46.26
N ALA A 182 -17.63 37.90 -45.52
CA ALA A 182 -18.82 37.11 -45.24
C ALA A 182 -19.86 37.18 -46.38
N ILE A 183 -20.70 36.15 -46.47
CA ILE A 183 -21.93 36.14 -47.25
C ILE A 183 -22.94 37.07 -46.57
N ASP A 184 -23.53 37.97 -47.37
CA ASP A 184 -24.59 38.88 -46.93
C ASP A 184 -25.88 38.11 -46.64
N LEU A 185 -26.32 38.10 -45.38
CA LEU A 185 -27.57 37.49 -44.95
C LEU A 185 -28.66 38.55 -44.99
N THR A 186 -29.61 38.44 -45.92
CA THR A 186 -30.60 39.48 -46.17
C THR A 186 -31.94 39.24 -45.45
N ASN A 187 -32.16 38.03 -44.93
CA ASN A 187 -33.42 37.62 -44.32
C ASN A 187 -33.26 37.15 -42.87
N SER A 188 -33.84 37.88 -41.93
CA SER A 188 -33.99 37.41 -40.55
C SER A 188 -35.19 36.47 -40.45
N VAL A 189 -34.96 35.23 -40.00
CA VAL A 189 -35.99 34.18 -39.92
C VAL A 189 -35.94 33.51 -38.54
N TYR A 190 -37.12 33.22 -37.99
CA TYR A 190 -37.28 32.39 -36.80
C TYR A 190 -37.17 30.90 -37.15
N LEU A 191 -36.21 30.19 -36.56
CA LEU A 191 -35.91 28.79 -36.90
C LEU A 191 -36.42 27.84 -35.82
N SER A 192 -37.69 27.43 -35.89
CA SER A 192 -38.29 26.53 -34.89
C SER A 192 -37.64 25.15 -34.77
N SER A 193 -37.04 24.64 -35.85
CA SER A 193 -36.14 23.48 -35.85
C SER A 193 -35.02 23.73 -36.88
N PRO A 194 -33.93 24.41 -36.51
CA PRO A 194 -32.94 24.90 -37.47
C PRO A 194 -32.21 23.75 -38.16
N LYS A 195 -32.02 23.86 -39.48
CA LYS A 195 -31.05 23.05 -40.21
C LYS A 195 -29.64 23.31 -39.68
N ARG A 196 -28.84 22.25 -39.60
CA ARG A 196 -27.50 22.27 -39.02
C ARG A 196 -26.40 22.50 -40.06
N PHE A 197 -25.25 22.95 -39.59
CA PHE A 197 -24.00 22.98 -40.34
C PHE A 197 -23.17 21.76 -39.96
N ARG A 198 -22.68 21.01 -40.93
CA ARG A 198 -21.91 19.79 -40.71
C ARG A 198 -20.50 19.95 -41.26
N GLY A 199 -19.50 19.73 -40.42
CA GLY A 199 -18.10 19.73 -40.85
C GLY A 199 -17.69 18.43 -41.54
N VAL A 200 -16.40 18.33 -41.84
CA VAL A 200 -15.79 17.13 -42.42
C VAL A 200 -15.84 15.97 -41.41
N ALA A 201 -16.22 14.78 -41.88
CA ALA A 201 -16.26 13.59 -41.05
C ALA A 201 -14.85 13.05 -40.76
N VAL A 202 -14.62 12.63 -39.52
CA VAL A 202 -13.37 12.02 -39.06
C VAL A 202 -13.63 10.56 -38.70
N ALA A 203 -12.75 9.67 -39.18
CA ALA A 203 -12.83 8.24 -38.87
C ALA A 203 -12.30 7.97 -37.44
N ASN A 204 -13.10 7.29 -36.62
CA ASN A 204 -12.76 6.84 -35.27
C ASN A 204 -11.98 7.90 -34.43
N PRO A 205 -12.47 9.15 -34.32
CA PRO A 205 -11.76 10.21 -33.62
C PRO A 205 -11.59 9.92 -32.13
N THR A 206 -10.52 10.45 -31.54
CA THR A 206 -10.46 10.63 -30.09
C THR A 206 -11.26 11.86 -29.71
N PHE A 207 -12.24 11.70 -28.83
CA PHE A 207 -12.98 12.82 -28.28
C PHE A 207 -12.30 13.33 -27.02
N THR A 208 -12.07 14.64 -26.95
CA THR A 208 -11.62 15.32 -25.73
C THR A 208 -12.73 16.24 -25.24
N VAL A 209 -13.19 15.99 -24.02
CA VAL A 209 -14.21 16.80 -23.34
C VAL A 209 -13.80 17.08 -21.92
N ASN A 210 -14.46 18.05 -21.31
CA ASN A 210 -14.32 18.38 -19.92
C ASN A 210 -15.38 17.66 -19.09
N VAL A 211 -15.11 17.41 -17.82
CA VAL A 211 -16.16 17.04 -16.86
C VAL A 211 -17.21 18.16 -16.86
N GLY A 212 -18.47 17.79 -17.02
CA GLY A 212 -19.61 18.71 -17.12
C GLY A 212 -20.08 18.96 -18.55
N ASP A 213 -19.32 18.58 -19.58
CA ASP A 213 -19.74 18.68 -20.97
C ASP A 213 -20.84 17.66 -21.32
N ILE A 214 -21.51 17.89 -22.46
CA ILE A 214 -22.55 17.02 -23.00
C ILE A 214 -22.21 16.66 -24.44
N PHE A 215 -22.24 15.37 -24.75
CA PHE A 215 -22.20 14.85 -26.11
C PHE A 215 -23.60 14.53 -26.59
N ASP A 216 -23.94 14.97 -27.79
CA ASP A 216 -25.14 14.54 -28.50
C ASP A 216 -24.74 13.94 -29.85
N ILE A 217 -25.04 12.66 -30.06
CA ILE A 217 -24.79 11.96 -31.32
C ILE A 217 -26.13 11.68 -32.00
N THR A 218 -26.26 12.09 -33.26
CA THR A 218 -27.37 11.65 -34.11
C THR A 218 -26.85 10.66 -35.16
N PHE A 219 -27.54 9.54 -35.30
CA PHE A 219 -27.17 8.48 -36.23
C PHE A 219 -27.72 8.78 -37.62
N GLY A 220 -26.85 8.71 -38.62
CA GLY A 220 -27.25 8.65 -40.01
C GLY A 220 -27.79 7.28 -40.38
N THR A 221 -28.43 7.18 -41.55
CA THR A 221 -28.84 5.90 -42.10
C THR A 221 -27.60 5.14 -42.57
N SER A 222 -27.20 4.09 -41.87
CA SER A 222 -26.06 3.27 -42.29
C SER A 222 -26.35 1.77 -42.21
N ALA A 223 -25.63 1.00 -43.03
CA ALA A 223 -25.89 -0.40 -43.30
C ALA A 223 -24.78 -1.29 -42.70
N GLY A 224 -25.10 -2.02 -41.63
CA GLY A 224 -24.31 -3.19 -41.21
C GLY A 224 -23.19 -2.96 -40.19
N ALA A 225 -23.16 -1.83 -39.48
CA ALA A 225 -22.14 -1.51 -38.46
C ALA A 225 -22.39 -2.06 -37.04
N GLY A 226 -23.49 -2.78 -36.81
CA GLY A 226 -23.90 -3.17 -35.47
C GLY A 226 -24.38 -2.01 -34.61
N THR A 227 -24.37 -2.19 -33.29
CA THR A 227 -24.82 -1.19 -32.32
C THR A 227 -23.65 -0.32 -31.87
N PHE A 228 -23.84 1.00 -31.89
CA PHE A 228 -22.92 1.95 -31.27
C PHE A 228 -23.03 1.90 -29.75
N ASN A 229 -21.89 1.70 -29.06
CA ASN A 229 -21.84 1.61 -27.60
C ASN A 229 -20.78 2.54 -27.02
N PHE A 230 -21.10 3.28 -25.95
CA PHE A 230 -20.05 3.82 -25.07
C PHE A 230 -19.61 2.75 -24.09
N LEU A 231 -18.33 2.77 -23.75
CA LEU A 231 -17.69 1.75 -22.95
C LEU A 231 -16.81 2.37 -21.85
N ASN A 232 -16.74 1.70 -20.71
CA ASN A 232 -15.73 1.93 -19.66
C ASN A 232 -14.54 0.99 -19.89
N THR A 233 -13.57 1.45 -20.69
CA THR A 233 -12.45 0.63 -21.16
C THR A 233 -11.18 1.44 -21.29
N ILE A 234 -10.04 0.73 -21.28
CA ILE A 234 -8.74 1.27 -21.66
C ILE A 234 -8.80 1.83 -23.09
N ASN A 235 -8.10 2.93 -23.36
CA ASN A 235 -8.13 3.66 -24.65
C ASN A 235 -8.06 2.73 -25.87
N GLY A 236 -9.13 2.69 -26.69
CA GLY A 236 -9.17 1.91 -27.94
C GLY A 236 -9.36 0.38 -27.77
N SER A 237 -9.87 -0.06 -26.61
CA SER A 237 -10.22 -1.48 -26.38
C SER A 237 -11.30 -1.97 -27.35
N ASP A 238 -11.34 -3.29 -27.59
CA ASP A 238 -12.46 -3.93 -28.27
C ASP A 238 -13.74 -3.87 -27.42
N TYR A 239 -14.89 -4.08 -28.07
CA TYR A 239 -16.17 -4.17 -27.39
C TYR A 239 -16.16 -5.26 -26.31
N ALA A 240 -16.64 -4.90 -25.12
CA ALA A 240 -16.83 -5.80 -23.99
C ALA A 240 -18.21 -5.56 -23.37
N ALA A 241 -19.08 -6.58 -23.41
CA ALA A 241 -20.48 -6.45 -23.01
C ALA A 241 -20.66 -6.08 -21.52
N ASP A 242 -19.74 -6.50 -20.65
CA ASP A 242 -19.70 -6.16 -19.21
C ASP A 242 -19.23 -4.72 -18.93
N ARG A 243 -18.77 -4.01 -19.96
CA ARG A 243 -18.22 -2.65 -19.89
C ARG A 243 -19.08 -1.59 -20.58
N VAL A 244 -20.21 -1.99 -21.17
CA VAL A 244 -21.12 -1.07 -21.86
C VAL A 244 -21.76 -0.11 -20.85
N LEU A 245 -21.69 1.18 -21.16
CA LEU A 245 -22.26 2.24 -20.33
C LEU A 245 -23.73 2.53 -20.65
N ASN A 246 -24.20 2.08 -21.80
CA ASN A 246 -25.53 2.38 -22.35
C ASN A 246 -26.64 1.44 -21.84
N ALA A 247 -26.34 0.58 -20.85
CA ALA A 247 -27.26 -0.43 -20.33
C ALA A 247 -27.22 -0.46 -18.80
N ASP A 248 -28.36 -0.74 -18.15
CA ASP A 248 -28.51 -0.82 -16.68
C ASP A 248 -27.56 -1.81 -15.96
N ASN A 249 -26.88 -2.64 -16.76
CA ASN A 249 -25.91 -3.66 -16.34
C ASN A 249 -24.50 -3.09 -16.08
N CYS A 250 -24.25 -1.80 -16.27
CA CYS A 250 -22.98 -1.21 -15.88
C CYS A 250 -22.78 -1.37 -14.36
N ASN A 251 -21.64 -1.96 -13.97
CA ASN A 251 -21.28 -2.27 -12.60
C ASN A 251 -20.80 -0.99 -11.86
N SER A 252 -21.58 0.09 -11.96
CA SER A 252 -21.30 1.40 -11.38
C SER A 252 -22.25 1.69 -10.22
N GLY A 253 -21.78 2.46 -9.22
CA GLY A 253 -22.56 2.85 -8.06
C GLY A 253 -23.89 3.55 -8.41
N SER A 254 -24.81 3.60 -7.44
CA SER A 254 -26.21 4.05 -7.63
C SER A 254 -26.36 5.47 -8.23
N SER A 255 -25.40 6.37 -8.02
CA SER A 255 -25.39 7.75 -8.56
C SER A 255 -25.08 7.83 -10.07
N VAL A 256 -24.29 6.89 -10.59
CA VAL A 256 -23.91 6.85 -12.02
C VAL A 256 -25.07 6.32 -12.88
N LYS A 257 -25.91 5.45 -12.32
CA LYS A 257 -27.05 4.84 -13.03
C LYS A 257 -28.11 5.83 -13.51
N ASN A 258 -28.22 7.00 -12.87
CA ASN A 258 -29.14 8.07 -13.30
C ASN A 258 -28.57 8.95 -14.42
N ASN A 259 -27.28 8.78 -14.78
CA ASN A 259 -26.56 9.60 -15.76
C ASN A 259 -25.89 8.74 -16.85
N LEU A 260 -26.47 7.57 -17.13
CA LEU A 260 -26.04 6.72 -18.23
C LEU A 260 -26.32 7.42 -19.57
N PRO A 261 -25.51 7.16 -20.61
CA PRO A 261 -25.86 7.56 -21.96
C PRO A 261 -27.27 7.07 -22.32
N PHE A 262 -28.09 7.96 -22.89
CA PHE A 262 -29.49 7.69 -23.18
C PHE A 262 -29.89 8.18 -24.57
N GLY A 263 -31.08 7.77 -25.02
CA GLY A 263 -31.63 8.13 -26.33
C GLY A 263 -31.43 7.03 -27.37
N ASP A 264 -32.00 7.24 -28.55
CA ASP A 264 -31.98 6.29 -29.66
C ASP A 264 -31.15 6.78 -30.86
N GLY A 265 -30.53 7.96 -30.74
CA GLY A 265 -29.74 8.58 -31.79
C GLY A 265 -30.56 9.22 -32.90
N THR A 266 -31.88 9.42 -32.70
CA THR A 266 -32.72 10.20 -33.62
C THR A 266 -32.62 11.70 -33.36
N GLU A 267 -33.20 12.52 -34.24
CA GLU A 267 -33.30 13.97 -34.02
C GLU A 267 -34.09 14.32 -32.75
N ALA A 268 -35.18 13.59 -32.49
CA ALA A 268 -36.06 13.83 -31.36
C ALA A 268 -35.48 13.31 -30.04
N SER A 269 -34.59 12.31 -30.12
CA SER A 269 -33.90 11.73 -28.97
C SER A 269 -32.46 11.37 -29.32
N PRO A 270 -31.57 12.38 -29.46
CA PRO A 270 -30.15 12.14 -29.72
C PRO A 270 -29.55 11.17 -28.71
N PHE A 271 -28.50 10.47 -29.14
CA PHE A 271 -27.75 9.59 -28.26
C PHE A 271 -26.83 10.47 -27.40
N THR A 272 -27.30 10.78 -26.19
CA THR A 272 -26.76 11.82 -25.31
C THR A 272 -25.92 11.23 -24.19
N TRP A 273 -24.76 11.81 -23.93
CA TRP A 273 -23.94 11.50 -22.76
C TRP A 273 -23.45 12.78 -22.06
N GLY A 274 -23.89 12.99 -20.81
CA GLY A 274 -23.39 14.06 -19.95
C GLY A 274 -22.26 13.56 -19.03
N THR A 275 -21.13 14.27 -18.98
CA THR A 275 -19.92 13.83 -18.26
C THR A 275 -19.82 14.35 -16.82
N ALA A 276 -20.79 15.17 -16.37
CA ALA A 276 -20.84 15.76 -15.04
C ALA A 276 -20.68 14.75 -13.88
N TRP A 277 -21.15 13.51 -14.07
CA TRP A 277 -21.17 12.46 -13.06
C TRP A 277 -20.20 11.32 -13.35
N TRP A 278 -19.18 11.60 -14.15
CA TRP A 278 -18.18 10.64 -14.58
C TRP A 278 -16.81 11.10 -14.09
N ASN A 279 -15.97 10.16 -13.63
CA ASN A 279 -14.60 10.48 -13.26
C ASN A 279 -13.84 10.96 -14.51
N GLN A 280 -12.92 11.91 -14.34
CA GLN A 280 -11.97 12.23 -15.40
C GLN A 280 -11.18 10.98 -15.84
N THR A 281 -10.66 11.00 -17.05
CA THR A 281 -9.78 9.94 -17.54
C THR A 281 -8.49 9.90 -16.70
N GLU A 282 -8.18 8.73 -16.15
CA GLU A 282 -6.98 8.45 -15.36
C GLU A 282 -6.25 7.24 -15.95
N ASP A 283 -5.00 7.47 -16.32
CA ASP A 283 -4.06 6.57 -17.00
C ASP A 283 -2.78 6.32 -16.16
N GLU A 284 -2.64 6.99 -15.03
CA GLU A 284 -1.58 6.77 -14.06
C GLU A 284 -2.15 6.15 -12.79
N PRO A 285 -1.55 5.06 -12.27
CA PRO A 285 -2.02 4.49 -11.02
C PRO A 285 -1.89 5.53 -9.89
N PRO A 286 -2.87 5.60 -8.97
CA PRO A 286 -2.84 6.52 -7.84
C PRO A 286 -1.70 6.19 -6.87
N HIS A 287 -1.02 5.06 -7.01
CA HIS A 287 0.12 4.71 -6.18
C HIS A 287 1.38 4.48 -7.01
N PRO A 288 2.47 5.18 -6.72
CA PRO A 288 3.66 5.15 -7.57
C PRO A 288 4.52 3.90 -7.39
N ASN A 289 4.28 3.13 -6.33
CA ASN A 289 5.06 1.95 -5.97
C ASN A 289 4.37 0.63 -6.36
N ARG A 290 3.13 0.67 -6.88
CA ARG A 290 2.39 -0.51 -7.29
C ARG A 290 1.74 -0.28 -8.65
N THR A 291 2.14 -1.09 -9.62
CA THR A 291 1.54 -1.08 -10.96
C THR A 291 0.60 -2.26 -11.20
N ASP A 292 0.42 -3.09 -10.18
CA ASP A 292 -0.02 -4.46 -10.34
C ASP A 292 -0.90 -4.88 -9.14
N ILE A 293 -2.18 -5.09 -9.51
CA ILE A 293 -3.30 -5.70 -8.78
C ILE A 293 -4.03 -4.74 -7.80
N GLY A 294 -5.37 -4.76 -7.79
CA GLY A 294 -6.24 -3.93 -6.93
C GLY A 294 -7.03 -2.82 -7.63
N TYR A 295 -7.79 -2.01 -6.87
CA TYR A 295 -8.48 -0.82 -7.36
C TYR A 295 -7.44 0.18 -7.89
N GLN A 296 -7.09 0.09 -9.17
CA GLN A 296 -6.06 0.95 -9.76
C GLN A 296 -6.51 2.41 -9.92
N GLY A 297 -7.74 2.77 -9.53
CA GLY A 297 -8.28 4.13 -9.71
C GLY A 297 -8.27 4.63 -11.16
N LEU A 298 -7.92 3.77 -12.12
CA LEU A 298 -7.85 4.11 -13.53
C LEU A 298 -9.26 4.18 -14.09
N HIS A 299 -9.52 5.25 -14.81
CA HIS A 299 -10.80 5.52 -15.44
C HIS A 299 -10.53 5.83 -16.90
N SER A 300 -11.15 5.08 -17.80
CA SER A 300 -10.94 5.28 -19.23
C SER A 300 -12.23 4.96 -19.96
N TYR A 301 -12.46 5.69 -21.04
CA TYR A 301 -13.73 5.66 -21.74
C TYR A 301 -13.48 5.57 -23.24
N GLY A 302 -14.44 4.97 -23.93
CA GLY A 302 -14.37 4.81 -25.37
C GLY A 302 -15.74 4.55 -25.96
N TYR A 303 -15.72 4.25 -27.25
CA TYR A 303 -16.88 3.76 -27.96
C TYR A 303 -16.47 2.63 -28.89
N ALA A 304 -17.37 1.67 -29.12
CA ALA A 304 -17.16 0.63 -30.10
C ALA A 304 -18.45 0.06 -30.69
N SER A 305 -18.33 -0.61 -31.83
CA SER A 305 -19.33 -1.53 -32.37
C SER A 305 -19.28 -2.87 -31.64
N ASP A 306 -20.44 -3.45 -31.40
CA ASP A 306 -20.60 -4.82 -30.89
C ASP A 306 -20.27 -5.92 -31.92
N THR A 307 -20.15 -5.57 -33.21
CA THR A 307 -19.97 -6.54 -34.31
C THR A 307 -18.77 -6.25 -35.20
N VAL A 308 -18.25 -5.01 -35.21
CA VAL A 308 -17.13 -4.59 -36.05
C VAL A 308 -15.96 -4.07 -35.19
N ALA A 309 -14.95 -4.91 -34.94
CA ALA A 309 -13.84 -4.60 -34.03
C ALA A 309 -13.00 -3.36 -34.41
N THR A 310 -13.01 -2.95 -35.68
CA THR A 310 -12.29 -1.75 -36.16
C THR A 310 -13.08 -0.45 -35.95
N MET A 311 -14.39 -0.53 -35.69
CA MET A 311 -15.23 0.64 -35.40
C MET A 311 -15.17 0.95 -33.92
N LYS A 312 -14.11 1.66 -33.50
CA LYS A 312 -13.87 2.01 -32.10
C LYS A 312 -13.00 3.24 -31.95
N GLY A 313 -13.11 3.91 -30.81
CA GLY A 313 -12.27 5.04 -30.48
C GLY A 313 -12.29 5.37 -28.98
N THR A 314 -11.61 6.46 -28.64
CA THR A 314 -11.33 6.86 -27.25
C THR A 314 -12.10 8.12 -26.89
N VAL A 315 -12.54 8.20 -25.63
CA VAL A 315 -13.08 9.42 -25.02
C VAL A 315 -12.22 9.81 -23.82
N ILE A 316 -11.59 10.97 -23.91
CA ILE A 316 -10.80 11.60 -22.86
C ILE A 316 -11.68 12.63 -22.16
N ILE A 317 -11.91 12.42 -20.87
CA ILE A 317 -12.61 13.35 -19.98
C ILE A 317 -11.57 14.08 -19.14
N ASN A 318 -11.37 15.36 -19.42
CA ASN A 318 -10.45 16.25 -18.71
C ASN A 318 -11.10 16.87 -17.47
N PRO A 319 -10.31 17.26 -16.46
CA PRO A 319 -10.80 18.08 -15.34
C PRO A 319 -11.34 19.42 -15.84
N SER A 320 -12.31 19.98 -15.10
CA SER A 320 -12.93 21.28 -15.39
C SER A 320 -13.27 22.03 -14.10
N PRO A 321 -13.14 23.36 -14.05
CA PRO A 321 -13.59 24.17 -12.92
C PRO A 321 -15.10 24.40 -13.01
N THR A 322 -15.88 23.32 -12.94
CA THR A 322 -17.36 23.35 -13.00
C THR A 322 -17.98 23.03 -11.63
N SER A 323 -19.09 23.70 -11.31
CA SER A 323 -19.93 23.38 -10.14
C SER A 323 -20.79 22.12 -10.35
N ALA A 324 -20.87 21.62 -11.59
CA ALA A 324 -21.78 20.54 -11.98
C ALA A 324 -21.27 19.12 -11.65
N SER A 325 -20.11 18.97 -10.99
CA SER A 325 -19.50 17.65 -10.74
C SER A 325 -19.74 17.15 -9.31
N SER A 326 -20.17 15.90 -9.16
CA SER A 326 -20.14 15.21 -7.85
C SER A 326 -18.79 14.58 -7.51
N TYR A 327 -17.92 14.44 -8.50
CA TYR A 327 -16.59 13.87 -8.34
C TYR A 327 -15.54 14.99 -8.32
N ARG A 328 -14.58 14.91 -7.39
CA ARG A 328 -13.56 15.95 -7.24
C ARG A 328 -12.46 15.77 -8.29
N ASN A 329 -12.58 16.54 -9.37
CA ASN A 329 -11.58 16.58 -10.44
C ASN A 329 -10.24 17.11 -9.95
N TYR A 330 -9.17 16.74 -10.65
CA TYR A 330 -7.82 17.21 -10.37
C TYR A 330 -7.03 17.44 -11.65
N TYR A 331 -6.13 18.40 -11.57
CA TYR A 331 -5.21 18.74 -12.63
C TYR A 331 -3.89 18.01 -12.41
N LYS A 332 -3.36 17.40 -13.47
CA LYS A 332 -2.06 16.73 -13.45
C LYS A 332 -1.00 17.77 -13.78
N TYR A 333 0.04 17.86 -12.96
CA TYR A 333 1.20 18.70 -13.25
C TYR A 333 2.50 17.98 -12.95
N THR A 334 3.49 18.11 -13.82
CA THR A 334 4.83 17.54 -13.62
C THR A 334 5.82 18.68 -13.43
N VAL A 335 6.42 18.75 -12.26
CA VAL A 335 7.56 19.62 -12.01
C VAL A 335 8.79 18.92 -12.56
N SER A 336 9.38 19.49 -13.61
CA SER A 336 10.62 18.98 -14.20
C SER A 336 11.77 19.06 -13.19
N GLY A 337 12.44 17.93 -12.94
CA GLY A 337 13.59 17.89 -12.04
C GLY A 337 14.74 18.77 -12.54
N ALA A 338 14.96 18.81 -13.86
CA ALA A 338 15.96 19.67 -14.49
C ALA A 338 15.62 21.16 -14.35
N THR A 339 14.33 21.51 -14.36
CA THR A 339 13.89 22.90 -14.14
C THR A 339 14.08 23.29 -12.67
N ALA A 340 13.78 22.38 -11.73
CA ALA A 340 14.03 22.61 -10.31
C ALA A 340 15.52 22.75 -9.99
N ASP A 341 16.39 21.97 -10.65
CA ASP A 341 17.86 22.08 -10.54
C ASP A 341 18.41 23.39 -11.10
N ALA A 342 17.74 23.97 -12.11
CA ALA A 342 18.14 25.25 -12.71
C ALA A 342 17.71 26.47 -11.87
N ASN A 343 16.83 26.28 -10.88
CA ASN A 343 16.40 27.37 -9.99
C ASN A 343 17.53 27.74 -9.01
N PRO A 344 18.06 28.99 -9.04
CA PRO A 344 19.17 29.39 -8.18
C PRO A 344 18.85 29.40 -6.67
N ASN A 345 17.57 29.37 -6.31
CA ASN A 345 17.13 29.30 -4.92
C ASN A 345 17.11 27.87 -4.36
N ASN A 346 17.20 26.86 -5.24
CA ASN A 346 17.29 25.46 -4.84
C ASN A 346 18.74 25.05 -4.69
N SER A 347 19.05 24.24 -3.67
CA SER A 347 20.39 23.69 -3.47
C SER A 347 20.42 22.21 -3.89
N GLY A 348 21.51 21.74 -4.49
CA GLY A 348 21.63 20.36 -4.99
C GLY A 348 21.24 20.19 -6.46
N THR A 349 21.50 18.99 -7.01
CA THR A 349 21.33 18.65 -8.44
C THR A 349 20.91 17.19 -8.59
N GLY A 350 20.37 16.82 -9.74
CA GLY A 350 20.00 15.44 -10.08
C GLY A 350 18.58 15.09 -9.67
N ARG A 351 17.69 16.08 -9.51
CA ARG A 351 16.28 15.85 -9.21
C ARG A 351 15.63 15.09 -10.35
N THR A 352 14.82 14.09 -10.01
CA THR A 352 13.89 13.48 -10.97
C THR A 352 12.57 14.23 -10.96
N ASP A 353 11.82 14.13 -12.05
CA ASP A 353 10.50 14.76 -12.17
C ASP A 353 9.58 14.42 -11.00
N LEU A 354 8.82 15.40 -10.54
CA LEU A 354 7.82 15.28 -9.48
C LEU A 354 6.43 15.47 -10.07
N LYS A 355 5.59 14.42 -10.03
CA LYS A 355 4.21 14.42 -10.50
C LYS A 355 3.26 14.75 -9.36
N LEU A 356 2.41 15.73 -9.60
CA LEU A 356 1.44 16.25 -8.63
C LEU A 356 0.01 16.15 -9.19
N ARG A 357 -0.97 15.96 -8.31
CA ARG A 357 -2.37 16.30 -8.58
C ARG A 357 -2.77 17.53 -7.78
N ILE A 358 -3.42 18.47 -8.45
CA ILE A 358 -3.94 19.69 -7.86
C ILE A 358 -5.45 19.59 -7.86
N HIS A 359 -6.03 19.54 -6.67
CA HIS A 359 -7.47 19.44 -6.47
C HIS A 359 -8.04 20.81 -6.21
N ARG A 360 -9.14 21.14 -6.88
CA ARG A 360 -9.97 22.31 -6.59
C ARG A 360 -11.30 21.87 -6.01
N ASN A 361 -11.84 22.67 -5.10
CA ASN A 361 -13.10 22.35 -4.47
C ASN A 361 -14.26 22.48 -5.49
N VAL A 362 -15.20 21.56 -5.46
CA VAL A 362 -16.39 21.56 -6.35
C VAL A 362 -17.67 21.93 -5.60
N TYR A 363 -17.65 21.93 -4.27
CA TYR A 363 -18.83 22.14 -3.44
C TYR A 363 -18.43 22.63 -2.04
N SER A 364 -18.44 23.95 -1.80
CA SER A 364 -18.56 24.60 -0.48
C SER A 364 -18.39 26.13 -0.60
N THR A 365 -18.20 26.82 0.54
CA THR A 365 -17.77 28.22 0.65
C THR A 365 -16.51 28.56 -0.16
N TYR A 366 -15.67 27.57 -0.48
CA TYR A 366 -14.39 27.73 -1.18
C TYR A 366 -14.42 27.09 -2.58
N GLU A 367 -15.59 27.11 -3.22
CA GLU A 367 -15.78 26.55 -4.56
C GLU A 367 -14.70 27.07 -5.53
N ARG A 368 -14.15 26.17 -6.35
CA ARG A 368 -13.13 26.41 -7.37
C ARG A 368 -11.77 26.91 -6.86
N GLU A 369 -11.56 27.04 -5.56
CA GLU A 369 -10.24 27.28 -4.96
C GLU A 369 -9.47 25.97 -4.75
N VAL A 370 -8.15 26.06 -4.58
CA VAL A 370 -7.30 24.89 -4.30
C VAL A 370 -7.69 24.30 -2.95
N CYS A 371 -7.89 22.97 -2.90
CA CYS A 371 -8.27 22.28 -1.67
C CYS A 371 -7.31 21.15 -1.26
N ALA A 372 -6.48 20.66 -2.19
CA ALA A 372 -5.44 19.69 -1.88
C ALA A 372 -4.39 19.64 -3.00
N ILE A 373 -3.16 19.27 -2.65
CA ILE A 373 -2.12 18.86 -3.59
C ILE A 373 -1.53 17.53 -3.12
N THR A 374 -1.45 16.55 -4.03
CA THR A 374 -0.96 15.20 -3.74
C THR A 374 0.18 14.80 -4.68
N ILE A 375 1.14 14.06 -4.18
CA ILE A 375 2.28 13.49 -4.91
C ILE A 375 1.87 12.14 -5.53
N GLN A 376 2.27 11.90 -6.78
CA GLN A 376 1.86 10.73 -7.58
C GLN A 376 3.02 9.92 -8.15
N ASN A 377 4.27 10.26 -7.82
CA ASN A 377 5.44 9.48 -8.21
C ASN A 377 6.51 9.47 -7.11
N LYS A 378 7.41 8.48 -7.19
CA LYS A 378 8.62 8.47 -6.38
C LYS A 378 9.69 9.32 -7.07
N ALA A 379 9.77 10.59 -6.69
CA ALA A 379 10.86 11.47 -7.09
C ALA A 379 12.01 11.39 -6.07
N VAL A 380 13.24 11.72 -6.47
CA VAL A 380 14.46 11.68 -5.62
C VAL A 380 15.29 12.95 -5.76
N ASN A 381 16.21 13.18 -4.81
CA ASN A 381 17.14 14.31 -4.73
C ASN A 381 16.49 15.68 -4.51
N TRP A 382 15.23 15.72 -4.06
CA TRP A 382 14.54 16.93 -3.64
C TRP A 382 14.91 17.32 -2.20
N GLN A 383 14.68 18.57 -1.83
CA GLN A 383 14.90 19.07 -0.48
C GLN A 383 13.62 19.68 0.11
N ASN A 384 13.57 19.72 1.45
CA ASN A 384 12.52 20.44 2.16
C ASN A 384 12.50 21.90 1.73
N GLY A 385 11.34 22.38 1.25
CA GLY A 385 11.17 23.77 0.84
C GLY A 385 11.79 24.16 -0.50
N ASP A 386 12.15 23.20 -1.36
CA ASP A 386 12.53 23.49 -2.76
C ASP A 386 11.45 24.35 -3.45
N GLU A 387 11.91 25.35 -4.20
CA GLU A 387 11.10 26.35 -4.89
C GLU A 387 10.78 25.95 -6.34
N PHE A 388 9.50 26.05 -6.69
CA PHE A 388 8.99 25.91 -8.06
C PHE A 388 7.59 26.55 -8.17
N THR A 389 7.16 26.86 -9.40
CA THR A 389 5.82 27.42 -9.65
C THR A 389 5.00 26.46 -10.51
N ILE A 390 3.75 26.27 -10.12
CA ILE A 390 2.71 25.61 -10.92
C ILE A 390 1.91 26.73 -11.59
N PRO A 391 1.95 26.87 -12.92
CA PRO A 391 1.19 27.89 -13.64
C PRO A 391 -0.32 27.67 -13.49
N GLY A 392 -1.05 28.73 -13.18
CA GLY A 392 -2.50 28.77 -13.03
C GLY A 392 -3.25 28.25 -14.27
N ASP A 393 -2.76 28.54 -15.47
CA ASP A 393 -3.36 28.08 -16.73
C ASP A 393 -3.29 26.55 -16.93
N GLN A 394 -2.36 25.87 -16.27
CA GLN A 394 -2.26 24.40 -16.26
C GLN A 394 -3.20 23.74 -15.23
N ILE A 395 -3.82 24.52 -14.35
CA ILE A 395 -4.67 24.04 -13.24
C ILE A 395 -6.07 24.65 -13.24
N GLY A 396 -6.57 25.02 -14.42
CA GLY A 396 -7.93 25.53 -14.65
C GLY A 396 -8.15 26.99 -14.25
N GLY A 397 -7.08 27.75 -13.98
CA GLY A 397 -7.12 29.19 -13.70
C GLY A 397 -6.41 30.01 -14.78
N ALA A 398 -5.94 31.20 -14.42
CA ALA A 398 -5.12 32.07 -15.27
C ALA A 398 -3.72 32.26 -14.67
N THR A 399 -2.71 32.42 -15.53
CA THR A 399 -1.36 32.80 -15.11
C THR A 399 -1.15 34.29 -15.36
N PRO A 400 -0.61 35.06 -14.38
CA PRO A 400 -0.06 34.61 -13.10
C PRO A 400 -1.06 34.56 -11.92
N GLU A 401 -2.31 34.96 -12.10
CA GLU A 401 -3.27 35.22 -11.01
C GLU A 401 -3.56 33.98 -10.13
N ASN A 402 -3.49 32.79 -10.72
CA ASN A 402 -3.75 31.51 -10.05
C ASN A 402 -2.52 30.61 -9.95
N ASP A 403 -1.33 31.16 -10.15
CA ASP A 403 -0.09 30.41 -9.98
C ASP A 403 0.07 29.95 -8.52
N ILE A 404 0.60 28.74 -8.31
CA ILE A 404 0.97 28.23 -6.99
C ILE A 404 2.49 28.21 -6.91
N THR A 405 3.06 29.07 -6.06
CA THR A 405 4.50 29.13 -5.82
C THR A 405 4.86 28.31 -4.59
N PHE A 406 5.53 27.19 -4.77
CA PHE A 406 6.12 26.39 -3.70
C PHE A 406 7.45 26.98 -3.23
N GLY A 407 7.79 26.74 -1.97
CA GLY A 407 9.08 27.12 -1.39
C GLY A 407 9.12 26.94 0.12
N THR A 408 9.78 27.87 0.82
CA THR A 408 9.70 27.95 2.28
C THR A 408 8.25 28.19 2.71
N ASN A 409 7.71 27.31 3.56
CA ASN A 409 6.30 27.39 3.95
C ASN A 409 6.00 28.73 4.65
N GLN A 410 5.00 29.47 4.13
CA GLN A 410 4.57 30.74 4.69
C GLN A 410 3.06 30.80 4.72
N ALA A 411 2.51 31.35 5.80
CA ALA A 411 1.11 31.73 5.84
C ALA A 411 0.84 32.86 4.82
N GLU A 412 -0.43 33.00 4.45
CA GLU A 412 -0.92 34.13 3.66
C GLU A 412 -0.51 35.46 4.31
N GLN A 413 0.02 36.39 3.50
CA GLN A 413 0.47 37.71 3.95
C GLN A 413 -0.68 38.70 4.03
N THR A 414 -1.67 38.54 3.15
CA THR A 414 -2.87 39.37 3.07
C THR A 414 -4.11 38.53 3.32
N ALA A 415 -4.93 38.85 4.32
CA ALA A 415 -6.13 38.07 4.62
C ALA A 415 -7.04 37.89 3.39
N ASN A 416 -7.27 36.64 2.96
CA ASN A 416 -8.00 36.24 1.76
C ASN A 416 -7.37 36.69 0.41
N GLY A 417 -6.06 36.95 0.41
CA GLY A 417 -5.28 37.22 -0.81
C GLY A 417 -4.85 35.97 -1.58
N SER A 418 -4.98 34.79 -0.98
CA SER A 418 -4.52 33.49 -1.46
C SER A 418 -3.06 33.50 -1.93
N ASP A 419 -2.21 34.23 -1.20
CA ASP A 419 -0.80 34.52 -1.51
C ASP A 419 0.21 33.75 -0.62
N GLY A 420 -0.27 32.77 0.15
CA GLY A 420 0.56 31.91 0.99
C GLY A 420 1.41 30.93 0.18
N THR A 421 2.55 30.53 0.74
CA THR A 421 3.53 29.65 0.09
C THR A 421 3.43 28.24 0.66
N PRO A 422 2.93 27.24 -0.10
CA PRO A 422 3.03 25.83 0.29
C PRO A 422 4.48 25.32 0.19
N SER A 423 4.73 24.15 0.76
CA SER A 423 6.07 23.53 0.72
C SER A 423 5.98 22.03 0.51
N ILE A 424 7.05 21.42 0.01
CA ILE A 424 7.22 19.96 0.04
C ILE A 424 8.03 19.55 1.27
N VAL A 425 7.74 18.35 1.78
CA VAL A 425 8.59 17.66 2.75
C VAL A 425 9.12 16.37 2.15
N VAL A 426 10.37 16.05 2.47
CA VAL A 426 11.10 14.89 1.94
C VAL A 426 11.49 13.90 3.03
N THR A 427 11.81 12.68 2.64
CA THR A 427 12.41 11.64 3.49
C THR A 427 13.61 11.01 2.77
N SER A 428 14.33 10.15 3.48
CA SER A 428 15.28 9.21 2.88
C SER A 428 14.73 7.80 2.99
N LEU A 429 14.79 7.05 1.89
CA LEU A 429 14.53 5.62 1.87
C LEU A 429 15.86 4.88 1.93
N GLY A 430 16.11 4.19 3.04
CA GLY A 430 17.37 3.50 3.27
C GLY A 430 17.44 2.14 2.56
N ALA A 431 18.66 1.66 2.36
CA ALA A 431 18.98 0.31 1.92
C ALA A 431 20.30 -0.13 2.57
N GLY A 432 20.56 -1.43 2.59
CA GLY A 432 21.80 -1.98 3.18
C GLY A 432 21.90 -1.62 4.66
N SER A 433 22.85 -0.77 5.01
CA SER A 433 23.13 -0.38 6.41
C SER A 433 22.01 0.42 7.08
N ASN A 434 21.16 1.10 6.31
CA ASN A 434 20.10 1.94 6.85
C ASN A 434 18.76 1.24 6.69
N MET A 435 17.86 1.32 7.68
CA MET A 435 16.47 0.86 7.58
C MET A 435 15.76 1.54 6.40
N TYR A 436 14.79 0.84 5.79
CA TYR A 436 14.04 1.37 4.65
C TYR A 436 13.40 2.73 4.97
N GLN A 437 12.86 2.88 6.17
CA GLN A 437 12.47 4.17 6.71
C GLN A 437 12.58 4.13 8.23
N LYS A 438 13.17 5.15 8.85
CA LYS A 438 13.31 5.23 10.32
C LYS A 438 13.00 6.64 10.80
N HIS A 439 12.09 6.75 11.77
CA HIS A 439 11.77 8.04 12.37
C HIS A 439 12.93 8.51 13.25
N PRO A 440 13.37 9.79 13.19
CA PRO A 440 14.48 10.31 14.00
C PRO A 440 14.32 10.10 15.51
N ASP A 441 13.11 10.30 16.04
CA ASP A 441 12.80 10.04 17.46
C ASP A 441 12.66 8.54 17.82
N GLY A 442 12.85 7.61 16.87
CA GLY A 442 12.67 6.17 17.07
C GLY A 442 11.23 5.70 17.24
N ARG A 443 10.24 6.50 16.81
CA ARG A 443 8.81 6.15 16.87
C ARG A 443 8.50 4.86 16.11
N PHE A 444 9.04 4.74 14.89
CA PHE A 444 8.94 3.54 14.07
C PHE A 444 10.20 3.35 13.21
N ALA A 445 10.41 2.12 12.76
CA ALA A 445 11.36 1.78 11.72
C ALA A 445 10.78 0.67 10.81
N ILE A 446 11.09 0.72 9.52
CA ILE A 446 10.65 -0.21 8.49
C ILE A 446 11.86 -0.94 7.93
N LEU A 447 11.79 -2.27 7.93
CA LEU A 447 12.75 -3.16 7.28
C LEU A 447 12.13 -3.68 5.97
N ARG A 448 12.84 -3.53 4.85
CA ARG A 448 12.49 -4.14 3.55
C ARG A 448 13.23 -5.47 3.40
N LEU A 449 12.58 -6.56 3.77
CA LEU A 449 13.15 -7.91 3.75
C LEU A 449 12.83 -8.61 2.42
N GLU A 450 13.85 -8.83 1.60
CA GLU A 450 13.72 -9.56 0.33
C GLU A 450 13.86 -11.06 0.58
N ASN A 451 12.80 -11.81 0.28
CA ASN A 451 12.76 -13.27 0.35
C ASN A 451 13.13 -13.90 -0.98
N ASP A 452 12.80 -13.21 -2.08
CA ASP A 452 12.98 -13.64 -3.45
C ASP A 452 13.26 -12.44 -4.35
N THR A 453 13.97 -12.66 -5.45
CA THR A 453 14.34 -11.57 -6.36
C THR A 453 13.09 -10.95 -6.98
N ARG A 454 12.85 -9.67 -6.67
CA ARG A 454 11.83 -8.84 -7.34
C ARG A 454 12.52 -7.90 -8.31
N SER A 455 12.19 -7.94 -9.60
CA SER A 455 12.80 -7.04 -10.58
C SER A 455 12.50 -5.58 -10.24
N ALA A 456 13.51 -4.71 -10.36
CA ALA A 456 13.38 -3.26 -10.23
C ALA A 456 12.74 -2.59 -11.46
N THR A 457 12.54 -3.32 -12.56
CA THR A 457 11.98 -2.82 -13.81
C THR A 457 10.80 -3.67 -14.29
N GLN A 458 9.75 -2.97 -14.69
CA GLN A 458 8.37 -3.45 -14.88
C GLN A 458 8.15 -4.40 -16.08
N ASN A 459 9.16 -5.10 -16.61
CA ASN A 459 9.00 -5.89 -17.85
C ASN A 459 9.94 -7.11 -18.01
N ALA A 460 10.43 -7.70 -16.92
CA ALA A 460 11.13 -8.98 -17.00
C ALA A 460 10.78 -9.87 -15.80
N VAL A 461 9.93 -10.88 -16.06
CA VAL A 461 9.64 -12.06 -15.21
C VAL A 461 9.54 -11.73 -13.72
N THR A 462 8.46 -11.08 -13.29
CA THR A 462 8.35 -10.48 -11.96
C THR A 462 7.46 -11.28 -11.02
N LYS A 463 8.06 -11.76 -9.93
CA LYS A 463 7.36 -12.24 -8.74
C LYS A 463 6.65 -11.07 -8.07
N ASN A 464 5.35 -11.15 -7.78
CA ASN A 464 4.58 -10.00 -7.28
C ASN A 464 4.83 -9.73 -5.78
N PHE A 465 5.22 -10.75 -5.01
CA PHE A 465 5.19 -10.75 -3.55
C PHE A 465 6.50 -11.23 -2.88
N GLY A 466 7.63 -11.19 -3.60
CA GLY A 466 8.95 -11.63 -3.10
C GLY A 466 9.57 -10.78 -1.98
N ILE A 467 8.88 -9.72 -1.52
CA ILE A 467 9.36 -8.78 -0.51
C ILE A 467 8.34 -8.65 0.60
N THR A 468 8.82 -8.56 1.84
CA THR A 468 8.00 -8.24 3.00
C THR A 468 8.56 -7.03 3.72
N TYR A 469 7.71 -6.05 3.96
CA TYR A 469 8.02 -4.92 4.81
C TYR A 469 7.63 -5.26 6.25
N TRP A 470 8.56 -5.07 7.17
CA TRP A 470 8.36 -5.28 8.60
C TRP A 470 8.45 -3.95 9.32
N GLY A 471 7.39 -3.58 10.04
CA GLY A 471 7.34 -2.37 10.85
C GLY A 471 7.57 -2.67 12.31
N PHE A 472 8.50 -1.94 12.91
CA PHE A 472 8.80 -1.96 14.34
C PHE A 472 8.38 -0.61 14.90
N SER A 473 7.41 -0.58 15.81
CA SER A 473 6.99 0.66 16.48
C SER A 473 7.06 0.53 18.00
N MET A 474 7.58 1.56 18.65
CA MET A 474 7.92 1.48 20.07
C MET A 474 6.89 2.22 20.94
N SER A 475 6.49 1.57 22.05
CA SER A 475 5.55 2.13 23.02
C SER A 475 6.12 3.39 23.68
N ASP A 476 5.24 4.29 24.16
CA ASP A 476 5.72 5.46 24.93
C ASP A 476 6.33 5.10 26.29
N GLN A 477 6.07 3.90 26.81
CA GLN A 477 6.65 3.36 28.03
C GLN A 477 8.05 2.73 27.82
N LEU A 478 8.51 2.67 26.56
CA LEU A 478 9.80 2.13 26.15
C LEU A 478 9.99 0.62 26.41
N ASP A 479 8.97 -0.07 26.95
CA ASP A 479 9.06 -1.46 27.42
C ASP A 479 8.75 -2.48 26.33
N ARG A 480 8.11 -2.04 25.24
CA ARG A 480 7.56 -2.90 24.19
C ARG A 480 7.83 -2.38 22.79
N ILE A 481 7.98 -3.34 21.89
CA ILE A 481 7.92 -3.15 20.45
C ILE A 481 6.63 -3.80 19.94
N ARG A 482 5.96 -3.12 19.02
CA ARG A 482 4.84 -3.65 18.24
C ARG A 482 5.33 -3.95 16.84
N LEU A 483 4.82 -5.06 16.30
CA LEU A 483 5.15 -5.53 14.97
C LEU A 483 3.92 -5.46 14.08
N ASN A 484 4.14 -5.08 12.84
CA ASN A 484 3.18 -5.23 11.77
C ASN A 484 3.95 -5.48 10.47
N CYS A 485 3.29 -6.06 9.46
CA CYS A 485 3.94 -6.41 8.22
C CYS A 485 2.98 -6.38 7.03
N GLY A 486 3.56 -6.31 5.84
CA GLY A 486 2.80 -6.35 4.59
C GLY A 486 3.71 -6.49 3.37
N PRO A 487 3.13 -6.74 2.19
CA PRO A 487 3.88 -6.87 0.95
C PRO A 487 4.38 -5.53 0.40
N ASP A 488 3.84 -4.41 0.90
CA ASP A 488 4.21 -3.05 0.48
C ASP A 488 4.13 -2.06 1.65
N TRP A 489 4.89 -0.96 1.56
CA TRP A 489 4.88 0.14 2.52
C TRP A 489 4.67 1.48 1.81
N ASN A 490 3.56 2.13 2.12
CA ASN A 490 3.19 3.42 1.55
C ASN A 490 3.54 4.57 2.50
N TYR A 491 4.45 5.42 2.03
CA TYR A 491 4.90 6.65 2.67
C TYR A 491 4.45 7.90 1.91
N VAL A 492 3.82 7.75 0.75
CA VAL A 492 3.48 8.86 -0.14
C VAL A 492 2.22 9.55 0.36
N ASN A 493 2.23 10.88 0.30
CA ASN A 493 1.21 11.76 0.88
C ASN A 493 1.01 11.52 2.37
N ARG A 494 2.12 11.35 3.10
CA ARG A 494 2.19 11.18 4.55
C ARG A 494 3.41 11.92 5.09
N LEU A 495 3.35 12.37 6.33
CA LEU A 495 4.50 13.03 6.97
C LEU A 495 5.67 12.07 7.21
N GLY A 496 5.37 10.80 7.51
CA GLY A 496 6.36 9.75 7.71
C GLY A 496 7.36 10.10 8.80
N THR A 497 8.64 10.17 8.43
CA THR A 497 9.75 10.55 9.32
C THR A 497 9.69 12.01 9.80
N ASN A 498 8.82 12.83 9.22
CA ASN A 498 8.66 14.23 9.58
C ASN A 498 7.53 14.47 10.61
N ALA A 499 6.79 13.44 10.99
CA ALA A 499 5.63 13.56 11.89
C ALA A 499 6.05 13.89 13.34
N THR A 500 5.92 15.16 13.74
CA THR A 500 6.38 15.63 15.06
C THR A 500 5.26 15.73 16.11
N GLY A 501 3.99 15.87 15.68
CA GLY A 501 2.83 16.06 16.55
C GLY A 501 2.40 14.82 17.36
N ASP A 502 1.37 14.99 18.18
CA ASP A 502 0.69 13.90 18.87
C ASP A 502 -0.14 13.10 17.85
N ILE A 503 0.33 11.89 17.57
CA ILE A 503 -0.26 10.95 16.60
C ILE A 503 -1.29 10.00 17.26
N SER A 504 -1.68 10.25 18.51
CA SER A 504 -2.60 9.40 19.28
C SER A 504 -4.09 9.51 18.88
N GLY A 505 -4.43 10.40 17.94
CA GLY A 505 -5.79 10.59 17.43
C GLY A 505 -6.20 9.63 16.30
N ASN A 506 -7.50 9.59 16.00
CA ASN A 506 -8.07 8.84 14.88
C ASN A 506 -7.49 9.37 13.56
N GLY A 507 -6.68 8.57 12.86
CA GLY A 507 -5.94 8.98 11.65
C GLY A 507 -4.53 9.56 11.89
N GLY A 508 -4.06 9.67 13.15
CA GLY A 508 -2.72 10.17 13.48
C GLY A 508 -1.61 9.16 13.15
N ASN A 509 -1.78 7.88 13.50
CA ASN A 509 -0.78 6.85 13.22
C ASN A 509 -0.59 6.56 11.72
N SER A 510 -1.64 6.71 10.91
CA SER A 510 -1.53 6.59 9.45
C SER A 510 -0.64 7.67 8.84
N GLN A 511 -0.35 8.78 9.55
CA GLN A 511 0.62 9.79 9.12
C GLN A 511 2.07 9.31 9.18
N LEU A 512 2.37 8.22 9.89
CA LEU A 512 3.68 7.57 9.86
C LEU A 512 3.93 6.80 8.56
N GLY A 513 2.87 6.48 7.81
CA GLY A 513 2.87 5.53 6.72
C GLY A 513 2.06 4.28 7.08
N TYR A 514 1.79 3.44 6.09
CA TYR A 514 0.94 2.27 6.25
C TYR A 514 1.32 1.16 5.26
N PHE A 515 1.14 -0.09 5.67
CA PHE A 515 1.21 -1.26 4.82
C PHE A 515 0.08 -1.23 3.80
N HIS A 516 0.44 -1.42 2.54
CA HIS A 516 -0.50 -1.31 1.43
C HIS A 516 -0.70 -2.66 0.74
N GLY A 517 -1.78 -2.77 -0.03
CA GLY A 517 -2.20 -3.97 -0.73
C GLY A 517 -3.71 -4.03 -0.90
N ASP A 518 -4.23 -5.12 -1.47
CA ASP A 518 -5.66 -5.31 -1.62
C ASP A 518 -6.28 -5.67 -0.27
N MET A 519 -7.25 -4.86 0.17
CA MET A 519 -7.94 -5.07 1.44
C MET A 519 -8.59 -6.46 1.50
N GLY A 520 -8.33 -7.22 2.56
CA GLY A 520 -8.78 -8.61 2.71
C GLY A 520 -7.83 -9.66 2.11
N LEU A 521 -6.98 -9.29 1.15
CA LEU A 521 -5.98 -10.19 0.57
C LEU A 521 -4.60 -9.94 1.17
N ASP A 522 -4.16 -8.69 1.24
CA ASP A 522 -2.82 -8.32 1.71
C ASP A 522 -2.85 -7.63 3.08
N VAL A 523 -3.83 -6.76 3.28
CA VAL A 523 -3.88 -5.84 4.41
C VAL A 523 -5.27 -5.83 5.04
N GLN A 524 -5.28 -5.57 6.34
CA GLN A 524 -6.51 -5.44 7.13
C GLN A 524 -6.98 -3.99 7.10
N ASN A 525 -8.29 -3.79 6.98
CA ASN A 525 -8.86 -2.45 7.06
C ASN A 525 -8.59 -1.79 8.41
N GLY A 526 -8.21 -0.50 8.39
CA GLY A 526 -8.10 0.32 9.59
C GLY A 526 -6.99 -0.10 10.58
N ALA A 527 -6.11 -1.02 10.21
CA ALA A 527 -5.04 -1.49 11.11
C ALA A 527 -3.73 -1.86 10.40
N ASN A 528 -3.53 -1.31 9.21
CA ASN A 528 -2.38 -1.53 8.36
C ASN A 528 -1.27 -0.50 8.58
N TYR A 529 -1.02 -0.02 9.80
CA TYR A 529 0.00 1.02 10.07
C TYR A 529 0.87 0.69 11.28
N CYS A 530 1.95 1.44 11.44
CA CYS A 530 2.79 1.41 12.65
C CYS A 530 2.06 2.12 13.81
N TYR A 531 2.08 1.55 15.01
CA TYR A 531 1.31 2.06 16.15
C TYR A 531 2.20 2.38 17.36
N THR A 532 2.20 3.64 17.80
CA THR A 532 3.13 4.12 18.84
C THR A 532 2.46 4.49 20.16
N SER A 533 1.14 4.69 20.18
CA SER A 533 0.40 5.20 21.35
C SER A 533 0.38 4.25 22.56
N THR A 534 0.19 4.83 23.75
CA THR A 534 -0.04 4.20 25.06
C THR A 534 -1.49 3.85 25.37
N TYR A 535 -2.46 4.15 24.49
CA TYR A 535 -3.87 3.83 24.74
C TYR A 535 -4.04 2.35 25.14
N THR A 536 -4.90 2.11 26.13
CA THR A 536 -5.22 0.82 26.78
C THR A 536 -5.82 -0.24 25.83
N SER A 537 -5.79 -0.03 24.51
CA SER A 537 -6.12 -1.04 23.49
C SER A 537 -5.00 -2.08 23.35
N THR A 538 -4.32 -2.39 24.47
CA THR A 538 -3.19 -3.32 24.65
C THR A 538 -3.45 -4.74 24.18
N VAL A 539 -4.60 -5.02 23.57
CA VAL A 539 -5.06 -6.34 23.18
C VAL A 539 -5.12 -6.50 21.67
N TYR A 540 -4.97 -5.41 20.90
CA TYR A 540 -5.33 -5.45 19.48
C TYR A 540 -4.18 -5.48 18.50
N PHE A 541 -2.93 -5.21 18.90
CA PHE A 541 -1.75 -5.41 18.04
C PHE A 541 -0.77 -6.34 18.74
N ASP A 542 -0.06 -7.14 17.95
CA ASP A 542 1.04 -7.96 18.44
C ASP A 542 2.15 -7.10 19.04
N GLN A 543 2.40 -7.32 20.33
CA GLN A 543 3.35 -6.55 21.13
C GLN A 543 4.27 -7.48 21.93
N TYR A 544 5.53 -7.09 22.03
CA TYR A 544 6.57 -7.89 22.64
C TYR A 544 7.38 -7.06 23.62
N TYR A 545 7.55 -7.57 24.83
CA TYR A 545 8.40 -6.94 25.84
C TYR A 545 9.86 -7.04 25.43
N ILE A 546 10.54 -5.90 25.45
CA ILE A 546 11.99 -5.85 25.23
C ILE A 546 12.75 -5.51 26.52
N ALA A 547 12.03 -5.10 27.56
CA ALA A 547 12.58 -4.63 28.82
C ALA A 547 11.58 -4.73 29.98
N TYR A 548 12.10 -4.59 31.20
CA TYR A 548 11.36 -4.67 32.47
C TYR A 548 10.44 -3.46 32.69
N GLY A 549 9.12 -3.67 32.71
CA GLY A 549 8.12 -2.61 32.55
C GLY A 549 8.03 -1.47 33.59
N SER A 550 8.53 -1.62 34.84
CA SER A 550 8.44 -0.54 35.85
C SER A 550 9.74 0.29 35.98
N SER A 551 10.82 -0.13 35.34
CA SER A 551 12.14 0.50 35.41
C SER A 551 12.91 0.27 34.11
N THR A 552 12.19 0.48 33.01
CA THR A 552 12.55 0.05 31.66
C THR A 552 13.97 0.41 31.28
N THR A 553 14.37 1.67 31.49
CA THR A 553 15.66 2.20 31.06
C THR A 553 16.74 2.15 32.15
N ASN A 554 16.42 1.65 33.36
CA ASN A 554 17.37 1.56 34.47
C ASN A 554 18.42 0.46 34.28
N TYR A 555 18.26 -0.39 33.28
CA TYR A 555 19.17 -1.48 32.96
C TYR A 555 19.67 -1.33 31.52
N PRO A 556 20.97 -1.58 31.28
CA PRO A 556 21.51 -1.70 29.93
C PRO A 556 20.69 -2.70 29.12
N LEU A 557 20.39 -2.33 27.88
CA LEU A 557 19.71 -3.18 26.91
C LEU A 557 20.68 -3.51 25.78
N ARG A 558 20.62 -4.73 25.27
CA ARG A 558 21.35 -5.15 24.08
C ARG A 558 20.52 -6.10 23.24
N ILE A 559 20.88 -6.19 21.97
CA ILE A 559 20.28 -7.11 21.00
C ILE A 559 21.35 -8.12 20.61
N ASN A 560 21.17 -9.38 21.02
CA ASN A 560 22.02 -10.47 20.57
C ASN A 560 21.43 -11.06 19.29
N PHE A 561 22.29 -11.53 18.39
CA PHE A 561 21.85 -12.32 17.26
C PHE A 561 22.75 -13.54 17.04
N TYR A 562 22.11 -14.62 16.60
CA TYR A 562 22.68 -15.93 16.38
C TYR A 562 22.36 -16.32 14.94
N ALA A 563 23.30 -16.13 14.02
CA ALA A 563 23.11 -16.38 12.60
C ALA A 563 23.74 -17.71 12.18
N ALA A 564 22.94 -18.57 11.55
CA ALA A 564 23.45 -19.77 10.88
C ALA A 564 24.48 -19.39 9.81
N GLN A 565 25.36 -20.33 9.46
CA GLN A 565 26.43 -20.11 8.50
C GLN A 565 26.54 -21.33 7.56
N ALA A 566 26.97 -21.09 6.32
CA ALA A 566 27.17 -22.16 5.35
C ALA A 566 28.01 -23.33 5.93
N PRO A 567 27.66 -24.60 5.64
CA PRO A 567 26.68 -25.06 4.66
C PRO A 567 25.21 -25.09 5.14
N ASP A 568 24.92 -24.67 6.38
CA ASP A 568 23.52 -24.48 6.82
C ASP A 568 22.90 -23.26 6.12
N ASP A 569 21.58 -23.10 6.25
CA ASP A 569 20.84 -21.96 5.69
C ASP A 569 21.26 -20.64 6.34
N ASP A 570 22.08 -19.84 5.65
CA ASP A 570 22.63 -18.57 6.12
C ASP A 570 21.58 -17.45 6.31
N ASN A 571 20.33 -17.70 5.91
CA ASN A 571 19.22 -16.78 6.14
C ASN A 571 18.55 -16.99 7.51
N PHE A 572 18.84 -18.09 8.21
CA PHE A 572 18.26 -18.36 9.51
C PHE A 572 18.99 -17.62 10.62
N VAL A 573 18.26 -16.75 11.32
CA VAL A 573 18.78 -15.93 12.42
C VAL A 573 17.81 -15.95 13.60
N VAL A 574 18.34 -16.11 14.80
CA VAL A 574 17.61 -15.84 16.05
C VAL A 574 18.08 -14.49 16.60
N ILE A 575 17.15 -13.57 16.83
CA ILE A 575 17.39 -12.24 17.40
C ILE A 575 16.81 -12.22 18.82
N GLN A 576 17.53 -11.64 19.78
CA GLN A 576 17.15 -11.63 21.18
C GLN A 576 17.43 -10.29 21.87
N PHE A 577 16.37 -9.67 22.39
CA PHE A 577 16.47 -8.55 23.31
C PHE A 577 16.81 -9.02 24.72
N THR A 578 17.79 -8.38 25.36
CA THR A 578 18.29 -8.80 26.68
C THR A 578 18.69 -7.61 27.52
N GLN A 579 18.27 -7.60 28.80
CA GLN A 579 18.73 -6.60 29.76
C GLN A 579 19.75 -7.16 30.75
N LEU A 580 20.72 -6.33 31.14
CA LEU A 580 21.64 -6.63 32.23
C LEU A 580 21.04 -6.19 33.57
N VAL A 581 20.36 -7.10 34.25
CA VAL A 581 19.72 -6.87 35.55
C VAL A 581 20.51 -7.58 36.64
N ASN A 582 20.97 -6.87 37.67
CA ASN A 582 21.74 -7.44 38.78
C ASN A 582 22.93 -8.31 38.31
N GLN A 583 23.69 -7.81 37.33
CA GLN A 583 24.82 -8.50 36.68
C GLN A 583 24.44 -9.79 35.93
N ARG A 584 23.16 -9.96 35.58
CA ARG A 584 22.65 -11.12 34.84
C ARG A 584 21.92 -10.66 33.59
N TYR A 585 22.20 -11.34 32.49
CA TYR A 585 21.49 -11.14 31.24
C TYR A 585 20.13 -11.86 31.30
N ILE A 586 19.04 -11.09 31.19
CA ILE A 586 17.67 -11.58 31.17
C ILE A 586 17.08 -11.36 29.77
N PRO A 587 16.65 -12.43 29.08
CA PRO A 587 16.06 -12.32 27.75
C PRO A 587 14.58 -11.91 27.89
N TRP A 588 14.14 -10.95 27.09
CA TRP A 588 12.77 -10.43 27.13
C TRP A 588 11.95 -10.86 25.91
N TRP A 589 12.58 -10.82 24.73
CA TRP A 589 11.96 -11.26 23.49
C TRP A 589 13.00 -11.91 22.60
N THR A 590 12.68 -13.10 22.10
CA THR A 590 13.54 -13.90 21.22
C THR A 590 12.71 -14.35 20.02
N PHE A 591 13.16 -14.06 18.80
CA PHE A 591 12.39 -14.30 17.59
C PHE A 591 13.27 -14.53 16.36
N THR A 592 12.64 -15.03 15.30
CA THR A 592 13.20 -15.18 13.95
C THR A 592 12.22 -14.58 12.96
N LEU A 593 12.68 -13.66 12.13
CA LEU A 593 11.99 -13.31 10.88
C LEU A 593 12.44 -14.30 9.81
N HIS A 594 11.49 -14.85 9.08
CA HIS A 594 11.79 -15.81 8.04
C HIS A 594 12.27 -15.08 6.78
N LYS A 595 13.41 -15.54 6.22
CA LYS A 595 14.06 -14.94 5.06
C LYS A 595 14.48 -16.01 4.06
N GLY A 596 14.41 -15.65 2.77
CA GLY A 596 15.01 -16.40 1.68
C GLY A 596 14.14 -17.54 1.15
N LEU A 597 14.64 -18.23 0.12
CA LEU A 597 13.88 -19.24 -0.62
C LEU A 597 13.75 -20.59 0.10
N ASN A 598 14.61 -20.86 1.09
CA ASN A 598 14.61 -22.13 1.81
C ASN A 598 13.38 -22.26 2.71
N PHE A 599 12.95 -21.16 3.31
CA PHE A 599 11.74 -21.11 4.10
C PHE A 599 10.51 -21.17 3.19
N GLY A 600 9.74 -22.26 3.28
CA GLY A 600 8.58 -22.47 2.41
C GLY A 600 8.87 -23.08 1.05
N ALA A 601 10.12 -23.50 0.82
CA ALA A 601 10.52 -24.13 -0.44
C ALA A 601 9.58 -25.29 -0.79
N ASN A 602 9.01 -25.26 -1.98
CA ASN A 602 8.06 -26.25 -2.50
C ASN A 602 6.69 -26.30 -1.79
N VAL A 603 6.41 -25.37 -0.85
CA VAL A 603 5.10 -25.24 -0.20
C VAL A 603 4.37 -24.00 -0.72
N TRP A 604 5.07 -22.88 -0.82
CA TRP A 604 4.50 -21.61 -1.30
C TRP A 604 5.14 -21.17 -2.61
N ASP A 605 4.34 -20.49 -3.42
CA ASP A 605 4.80 -19.76 -4.59
C ASP A 605 4.81 -18.26 -4.29
N LEU A 606 5.99 -17.72 -3.98
CA LEU A 606 6.17 -16.31 -3.60
C LEU A 606 5.86 -15.33 -4.75
N ASP A 607 5.53 -15.83 -5.94
CA ASP A 607 5.02 -15.01 -7.04
C ASP A 607 3.59 -14.51 -6.75
N TYR A 608 2.85 -15.23 -5.90
CA TYR A 608 1.43 -14.98 -5.60
C TYR A 608 1.12 -14.77 -4.11
N VAL A 609 2.09 -15.01 -3.21
CA VAL A 609 1.95 -14.78 -1.76
C VAL A 609 3.20 -14.12 -1.17
N TRP A 610 3.04 -13.40 -0.07
CA TRP A 610 4.14 -12.76 0.68
C TRP A 610 4.36 -13.44 2.04
N ASN A 611 5.57 -13.38 2.57
CA ASN A 611 5.95 -14.07 3.81
C ASN A 611 5.88 -13.13 5.03
N GLY A 612 4.72 -13.09 5.69
CA GLY A 612 4.45 -12.19 6.82
C GLY A 612 4.59 -12.83 8.20
N THR A 613 4.98 -14.09 8.26
CA THR A 613 4.97 -14.84 9.51
C THR A 613 6.34 -14.85 10.18
N MET A 614 6.37 -14.90 11.50
CA MET A 614 7.59 -15.04 12.29
C MET A 614 7.47 -16.15 13.32
N THR A 615 8.61 -16.54 13.89
CA THR A 615 8.67 -17.50 14.99
C THR A 615 9.21 -16.84 16.25
N ASN A 616 8.43 -16.86 17.33
CA ASN A 616 8.90 -16.49 18.67
C ASN A 616 9.38 -17.73 19.43
N TYR A 617 10.36 -17.55 20.31
CA TYR A 617 10.86 -18.57 21.22
C TYR A 617 10.57 -18.13 22.66
N ARG A 618 9.72 -18.87 23.36
CA ARG A 618 9.19 -18.48 24.67
C ARG A 618 9.34 -19.58 25.71
N THR A 619 9.23 -19.19 26.99
CA THR A 619 9.33 -20.06 28.16
C THR A 619 8.12 -19.90 29.07
N GLY A 620 7.82 -20.91 29.89
CA GLY A 620 6.75 -20.79 30.90
C GLY A 620 7.03 -19.72 31.95
N HIS A 621 8.31 -19.39 32.17
CA HIS A 621 8.75 -18.27 33.01
C HIS A 621 8.40 -16.89 32.42
N ILE A 622 8.47 -16.72 31.10
CA ILE A 622 8.19 -15.44 30.41
C ILE A 622 6.68 -15.18 30.30
N ASP A 623 5.85 -16.21 30.15
CA ASP A 623 4.39 -16.05 30.01
C ASP A 623 3.69 -15.71 31.33
N ASN A 624 4.28 -16.08 32.48
CA ASN A 624 3.74 -15.71 33.78
C ASN A 624 4.33 -14.36 34.21
N TRP A 625 3.53 -13.30 34.13
CA TRP A 625 3.82 -11.89 34.49
C TRP A 625 4.63 -11.66 35.80
N ASN A 626 4.73 -12.65 36.68
CA ASN A 626 5.45 -12.57 37.95
C ASN A 626 6.77 -13.35 38.01
N GLY A 627 7.16 -14.11 36.98
CA GLY A 627 8.43 -14.85 36.97
C GLY A 627 8.60 -15.89 38.10
N THR A 628 7.51 -16.24 38.79
CA THR A 628 7.56 -17.13 39.97
C THR A 628 7.26 -18.59 39.66
N THR A 629 6.77 -18.90 38.46
CA THR A 629 6.34 -20.25 38.08
C THR A 629 7.14 -20.71 36.87
N HIS A 630 7.85 -21.82 37.02
CA HIS A 630 8.69 -22.41 35.97
C HIS A 630 7.95 -23.57 35.30
N GLY A 631 8.04 -23.67 33.97
CA GLY A 631 7.30 -24.66 33.19
C GLY A 631 8.11 -25.90 32.80
N ASP A 632 9.45 -25.84 32.87
CA ASP A 632 10.37 -26.83 32.30
C ASP A 632 10.17 -27.06 30.80
N TYR A 633 9.70 -26.05 30.09
CA TYR A 633 9.47 -26.11 28.64
C TYR A 633 9.93 -24.85 27.93
N ILE A 634 10.32 -25.04 26.67
CA ILE A 634 10.44 -23.98 25.68
C ILE A 634 9.39 -24.26 24.61
N TYR A 635 8.75 -23.23 24.10
CA TYR A 635 7.89 -23.39 22.94
C TYR A 635 8.25 -22.43 21.82
N THR A 636 8.11 -22.92 20.59
CA THR A 636 8.06 -22.06 19.41
C THR A 636 6.62 -21.63 19.20
N GLN A 637 6.43 -20.36 18.89
CA GLN A 637 5.14 -19.76 18.58
C GLN A 637 5.23 -19.17 17.19
N TYR A 638 4.53 -19.79 16.25
CA TYR A 638 4.47 -19.37 14.86
C TYR A 638 3.27 -18.45 14.66
N ILE A 639 3.54 -17.18 14.34
CA ILE A 639 2.53 -16.11 14.38
C ILE A 639 2.75 -15.07 13.28
N THR A 640 1.67 -14.68 12.61
CA THR A 640 1.64 -13.57 11.65
C THR A 640 1.21 -12.32 12.39
N PRO A 641 2.06 -11.28 12.53
CA PRO A 641 1.69 -10.07 13.27
C PRO A 641 0.39 -9.48 12.73
N ASP A 642 -0.63 -9.29 13.57
CA ASP A 642 -1.96 -8.86 13.14
C ASP A 642 -2.60 -7.78 14.02
N TYR A 643 -3.75 -7.31 13.55
CA TYR A 643 -4.71 -6.59 14.36
C TYR A 643 -5.96 -7.41 14.66
N SER A 644 -6.33 -7.46 15.94
CA SER A 644 -7.47 -8.24 16.44
C SER A 644 -8.31 -7.42 17.41
N TYR A 645 -9.62 -7.23 17.20
CA TYR A 645 -10.47 -6.39 18.06
C TYR A 645 -10.87 -7.05 19.39
N SER A 646 -10.48 -8.30 19.62
CA SER A 646 -10.75 -9.07 20.83
C SER A 646 -9.72 -10.20 20.94
N PRO A 647 -9.19 -10.53 22.14
CA PRO A 647 -8.36 -11.71 22.29
C PRO A 647 -9.16 -12.94 21.84
N GLY A 648 -8.75 -13.58 20.74
CA GLY A 648 -9.44 -14.72 20.10
C GLY A 648 -10.22 -14.42 18.82
N SER A 649 -10.37 -13.16 18.36
CA SER A 649 -11.02 -12.86 17.07
C SER A 649 -9.98 -12.69 15.95
N SER A 650 -9.71 -13.73 15.15
CA SER A 650 -8.69 -13.70 14.08
C SER A 650 -9.17 -12.95 12.83
N THR A 651 -9.17 -11.62 12.85
CA THR A 651 -9.72 -10.89 11.71
C THR A 651 -8.90 -11.10 10.42
N GLY A 652 -7.59 -11.35 10.55
CA GLY A 652 -6.66 -11.60 9.45
C GLY A 652 -6.80 -12.96 8.76
N GLN A 653 -7.47 -13.92 9.38
CA GLN A 653 -7.49 -15.33 8.96
C GLN A 653 -8.91 -15.82 8.62
N GLU A 654 -9.88 -14.90 8.55
CA GLU A 654 -11.29 -15.22 8.27
C GLU A 654 -11.47 -15.78 6.85
N GLU A 655 -12.25 -16.86 6.76
CA GLU A 655 -12.84 -17.42 5.54
C GLU A 655 -14.38 -17.51 5.70
N PRO A 656 -15.18 -17.01 4.75
CA PRO A 656 -14.76 -16.43 3.47
C PRO A 656 -13.98 -15.12 3.68
N VAL A 657 -13.06 -14.84 2.76
CA VAL A 657 -12.26 -13.61 2.76
C VAL A 657 -13.15 -12.37 2.94
N VAL A 658 -12.88 -11.58 3.98
CA VAL A 658 -13.50 -10.27 4.23
C VAL A 658 -12.46 -9.16 4.25
N TRP A 659 -12.90 -7.92 4.44
CA TRP A 659 -12.06 -6.72 4.47
C TRP A 659 -11.00 -6.69 5.60
N ASN A 660 -11.08 -7.59 6.58
CA ASN A 660 -10.05 -7.76 7.61
C ASN A 660 -9.06 -8.90 7.34
N SER A 661 -9.34 -9.77 6.37
CA SER A 661 -8.52 -10.94 6.07
C SER A 661 -7.16 -10.54 5.45
N ARG A 662 -6.22 -11.50 5.40
CA ARG A 662 -4.94 -11.38 4.68
C ARG A 662 -4.64 -12.66 3.90
N ALA A 663 -5.53 -12.99 2.97
CA ALA A 663 -5.53 -14.26 2.25
C ALA A 663 -4.28 -14.57 1.41
N ARG A 664 -3.45 -13.57 1.09
CA ARG A 664 -2.18 -13.71 0.35
C ARG A 664 -0.94 -13.75 1.24
N GLU A 665 -1.09 -13.73 2.55
CA GLU A 665 0.01 -14.10 3.43
C GLU A 665 0.27 -15.61 3.30
N ALA A 666 1.53 -16.01 3.16
CA ALA A 666 1.92 -17.37 2.79
C ALA A 666 1.40 -18.45 3.75
N SER A 667 1.29 -18.13 5.04
CA SER A 667 0.79 -19.04 6.07
C SER A 667 -0.73 -19.04 6.22
N TYR A 668 -1.47 -18.17 5.51
CA TYR A 668 -2.93 -18.06 5.61
C TYR A 668 -3.63 -19.41 5.46
N GLY A 669 -3.18 -20.26 4.52
CA GLY A 669 -3.76 -21.59 4.31
C GLY A 669 -3.63 -22.51 5.53
N PHE A 670 -2.58 -22.34 6.32
CA PHE A 670 -2.42 -23.03 7.60
C PHE A 670 -3.24 -22.37 8.69
N THR A 671 -3.38 -21.04 8.72
CA THR A 671 -3.96 -20.32 9.86
C THR A 671 -5.46 -20.01 9.75
N ARG A 672 -6.09 -20.22 8.58
CA ARG A 672 -7.51 -19.88 8.34
C ARG A 672 -8.52 -20.58 9.27
N ASN A 673 -9.57 -19.86 9.68
CA ASN A 673 -10.76 -20.33 10.42
C ASN A 673 -10.50 -21.12 11.72
N GLN A 674 -9.58 -20.66 12.58
CA GLN A 674 -9.44 -21.23 13.93
C GLN A 674 -10.18 -20.39 14.95
N ASP A 675 -11.13 -21.02 15.65
CA ASP A 675 -11.99 -20.36 16.64
C ASP A 675 -11.23 -19.94 17.92
N ASP A 676 -10.03 -20.51 18.20
CA ASP A 676 -9.38 -20.37 19.52
C ASP A 676 -7.82 -20.27 19.56
N GLU A 677 -7.06 -20.58 18.49
CA GLU A 677 -5.58 -20.50 18.49
C GLU A 677 -5.06 -19.68 17.31
N LEU A 678 -4.73 -18.41 17.60
CA LEU A 678 -4.20 -17.39 16.69
C LEU A 678 -2.72 -17.61 16.31
N ASP A 679 -2.11 -18.62 16.92
CA ASP A 679 -0.70 -18.90 16.89
C ASP A 679 -0.46 -20.40 17.05
N TYR A 680 0.45 -20.95 16.24
CA TYR A 680 0.80 -22.35 16.35
C TYR A 680 1.93 -22.54 17.33
N ARG A 681 1.59 -23.12 18.50
CA ARG A 681 2.56 -23.41 19.55
C ARG A 681 3.03 -24.85 19.49
N THR A 682 4.35 -25.03 19.49
CA THR A 682 4.99 -26.33 19.68
C THR A 682 5.75 -26.33 21.00
N TYR A 683 5.25 -27.07 21.99
CA TYR A 683 5.87 -27.16 23.31
C TYR A 683 6.93 -28.27 23.34
N TYR A 684 8.18 -27.91 23.58
CA TYR A 684 9.27 -28.83 23.88
C TYR A 684 9.46 -28.88 25.40
N LYS A 685 9.15 -30.02 26.01
CA LYS A 685 9.20 -30.19 27.47
C LYS A 685 10.29 -31.17 27.87
N CYS A 686 10.92 -30.91 29.01
CA CYS A 686 11.83 -31.86 29.62
C CYS A 686 11.02 -33.04 30.14
N ASN A 687 11.32 -34.23 29.63
CA ASN A 687 10.68 -35.46 30.07
C ASN A 687 11.57 -36.29 31.01
N ILE A 688 12.77 -35.79 31.29
CA ILE A 688 13.63 -36.34 32.32
C ILE A 688 12.94 -36.07 33.66
N ASP A 689 12.45 -37.14 34.29
CA ASP A 689 11.94 -37.16 35.66
C ASP A 689 10.59 -36.45 35.92
N CYS A 690 9.78 -36.22 34.88
CA CYS A 690 8.46 -35.61 35.04
C CYS A 690 7.33 -36.66 35.10
N SER A 691 6.32 -36.45 35.95
CA SER A 691 5.03 -37.14 35.81
C SER A 691 4.28 -36.51 34.63
N SER A 692 4.05 -37.28 33.57
CA SER A 692 3.29 -36.82 32.41
C SER A 692 1.80 -36.73 32.78
N SER A 693 1.31 -35.55 33.16
CA SER A 693 -0.13 -35.28 33.15
C SER A 693 -0.58 -35.06 31.70
N TRP A 694 -1.62 -35.79 31.31
CA TRP A 694 -2.06 -36.11 29.95
C TRP A 694 -2.68 -34.97 29.13
N ASN A 695 -2.24 -33.72 29.26
CA ASN A 695 -2.85 -32.63 28.48
C ASN A 695 -2.13 -32.37 27.15
N GLU A 696 -2.95 -32.30 26.11
CA GLU A 696 -2.66 -32.39 24.68
C GLU A 696 -1.74 -31.25 24.17
N ALA A 697 -0.90 -31.53 23.16
CA ALA A 697 0.02 -30.63 22.42
C ALA A 697 1.52 -30.54 22.82
N GLN A 698 2.07 -31.46 23.62
CA GLN A 698 3.52 -31.47 23.95
C GLN A 698 4.34 -32.41 23.07
N ILE A 699 5.50 -31.94 22.58
CA ILE A 699 6.55 -32.78 21.98
C ILE A 699 7.40 -33.41 23.08
N GLN A 700 7.27 -34.73 23.19
CA GLN A 700 8.12 -35.55 24.05
C GLN A 700 9.42 -35.86 23.32
N THR A 701 10.50 -35.61 24.01
CA THR A 701 11.85 -35.70 23.46
C THR A 701 12.47 -37.05 23.85
N TYR A 702 13.20 -37.70 22.94
CA TYR A 702 13.77 -39.02 23.25
C TYR A 702 14.98 -38.87 24.18
N PHE A 703 14.89 -39.46 25.35
CA PHE A 703 15.96 -39.59 26.34
C PHE A 703 16.00 -41.03 26.82
N ARG A 704 17.19 -41.57 27.05
CA ARG A 704 17.36 -42.90 27.63
C ARG A 704 18.63 -42.99 28.46
N ASP A 705 18.49 -43.60 29.63
CA ASP A 705 19.58 -43.83 30.57
C ASP A 705 19.48 -45.25 31.15
N SER A 706 20.47 -46.08 30.84
CA SER A 706 20.53 -47.48 31.25
C SER A 706 20.77 -47.69 32.74
N ASP A 707 21.24 -46.68 33.49
CA ASP A 707 21.36 -46.76 34.94
C ASP A 707 19.98 -46.78 35.63
N PHE A 708 18.96 -46.19 34.97
CA PHE A 708 17.58 -46.12 35.47
C PHE A 708 16.63 -47.11 34.78
N ASP A 709 16.92 -47.57 33.57
CA ASP A 709 16.17 -48.60 32.85
C ASP A 709 16.46 -50.02 33.40
N LYS A 710 16.06 -50.25 34.65
CA LYS A 710 16.21 -51.54 35.36
C LYS A 710 14.86 -52.06 35.85
N THR A 711 14.67 -53.37 35.80
CA THR A 711 13.48 -53.99 36.41
C THR A 711 13.69 -54.12 37.92
N ASP A 712 12.93 -53.38 38.72
CA ASP A 712 12.84 -53.59 40.17
C ASP A 712 11.62 -54.45 40.50
N GLN A 713 11.72 -55.77 40.26
CA GLN A 713 10.66 -56.71 40.68
C GLN A 713 10.76 -56.98 42.20
N ALA A 714 10.29 -56.04 43.01
CA ALA A 714 10.10 -56.22 44.45
C ALA A 714 8.65 -56.62 44.84
N TRP A 715 7.69 -56.58 43.91
CA TRP A 715 6.25 -56.65 44.25
C TRP A 715 5.60 -58.04 44.21
N ASP A 716 6.24 -59.07 43.64
CA ASP A 716 5.67 -60.43 43.63
C ASP A 716 6.62 -61.46 44.23
N ALA A 717 6.41 -61.74 45.52
CA ALA A 717 7.18 -62.75 46.24
C ALA A 717 6.96 -64.19 45.71
N GLN A 718 6.00 -64.44 44.80
CA GLN A 718 5.70 -65.78 44.29
C GLN A 718 6.54 -66.20 43.05
N TYR A 719 7.28 -65.30 42.40
CA TYR A 719 8.10 -65.60 41.20
C TYR A 719 9.62 -65.54 41.44
N ARG A 720 10.11 -65.92 42.62
CA ARG A 720 11.56 -65.94 42.96
C ARG A 720 12.37 -67.10 42.34
N TRP A 721 12.11 -67.50 41.09
CA TRP A 721 12.81 -68.63 40.46
C TRP A 721 14.03 -68.22 39.61
N PHE A 722 14.31 -66.91 39.51
CA PHE A 722 15.48 -66.36 38.80
C PHE A 722 16.34 -65.51 39.75
N GLU A 723 16.97 -66.15 40.74
CA GLU A 723 17.87 -65.47 41.70
C GLU A 723 19.20 -64.98 41.08
N GLY A 724 19.50 -65.32 39.82
CA GLY A 724 20.69 -64.87 39.10
C GLY A 724 20.57 -63.56 38.32
N ASP A 725 19.36 -62.97 38.24
CA ASP A 725 19.01 -61.94 37.24
C ASP A 725 18.48 -60.64 37.87
N ARG A 726 18.86 -60.33 39.12
CA ARG A 726 18.33 -59.19 39.90
C ARG A 726 18.76 -57.80 39.43
N GLU A 727 19.52 -57.69 38.33
CA GLU A 727 19.81 -56.41 37.67
C GLU A 727 19.77 -56.58 36.15
N LYS A 728 18.60 -56.85 35.59
CA LYS A 728 18.40 -56.65 34.15
C LYS A 728 18.37 -55.16 33.87
N ARG A 729 19.55 -54.61 33.63
CA ARG A 729 19.75 -53.27 33.07
C ARG A 729 19.88 -53.40 31.56
N LEU A 730 19.45 -52.38 30.85
CA LEU A 730 19.80 -52.26 29.43
C LEU A 730 21.31 -52.03 29.30
N ALA A 731 21.85 -52.33 28.12
CA ALA A 731 23.24 -52.05 27.84
C ALA A 731 23.45 -50.54 27.69
N THR A 732 24.59 -50.01 28.15
CA THR A 732 24.97 -48.59 28.03
C THR A 732 25.03 -48.10 26.58
N GLN A 733 25.12 -49.00 25.59
CA GLN A 733 25.00 -48.61 24.18
C GLN A 733 23.58 -48.14 23.80
N THR A 734 22.58 -48.36 24.66
CA THR A 734 21.21 -47.88 24.44
C THR A 734 20.97 -46.46 24.95
N ASP A 735 21.93 -45.90 25.70
CA ASP A 735 21.84 -44.56 26.26
C ASP A 735 21.75 -43.48 25.18
N TYR A 736 20.92 -42.48 25.42
CA TYR A 736 20.73 -41.37 24.51
C TYR A 736 20.51 -40.06 25.26
N TYR A 737 21.49 -39.15 25.08
CA TYR A 737 21.52 -37.81 25.69
C TYR A 737 21.85 -36.72 24.66
N ARG A 738 21.57 -36.97 23.38
CA ARG A 738 22.05 -36.08 22.31
C ARG A 738 21.13 -34.86 22.16
N PRO A 739 21.68 -33.70 21.78
CA PRO A 739 20.89 -32.54 21.35
C PRO A 739 19.92 -32.91 20.23
N ILE A 740 18.74 -32.32 20.28
CA ILE A 740 17.69 -32.49 19.26
C ILE A 740 17.98 -31.50 18.14
N LYS A 741 18.04 -32.00 16.91
CA LYS A 741 18.39 -31.27 15.68
C LYS A 741 17.28 -31.45 14.64
N GLY A 742 17.32 -30.71 13.54
CA GLY A 742 16.31 -30.78 12.48
C GLY A 742 14.90 -30.55 13.02
N ILE A 743 14.74 -29.51 13.83
CA ILE A 743 13.50 -29.26 14.57
C ILE A 743 12.51 -28.57 13.64
N PRO A 744 11.28 -29.08 13.46
CA PRO A 744 10.29 -28.41 12.62
C PRO A 744 9.95 -27.04 13.23
N ILE A 745 9.73 -26.04 12.39
CA ILE A 745 9.36 -24.71 12.89
C ILE A 745 8.07 -24.75 13.73
N THR A 746 7.16 -25.67 13.35
CA THR A 746 6.02 -26.11 14.13
C THR A 746 5.68 -27.57 13.83
N ASN A 747 5.27 -28.32 14.85
CA ASN A 747 4.86 -29.73 14.69
C ASN A 747 3.44 -29.90 14.14
N ARG A 748 2.67 -28.81 14.01
CA ARG A 748 1.28 -28.85 13.56
C ARG A 748 1.12 -28.79 12.04
N PHE A 749 2.19 -28.55 11.29
CA PHE A 749 2.14 -28.42 9.83
C PHE A 749 2.59 -29.69 9.11
N ALA A 750 1.77 -30.15 8.18
CA ALA A 750 2.09 -31.20 7.23
C ALA A 750 1.57 -30.79 5.83
N PRO A 751 2.46 -30.59 4.83
CA PRO A 751 3.92 -30.60 4.92
C PRO A 751 4.47 -29.46 5.81
N CYS A 752 5.61 -29.68 6.46
CA CYS A 752 6.28 -28.64 7.25
C CYS A 752 7.04 -27.68 6.30
N PRO A 753 6.83 -26.35 6.40
CA PRO A 753 7.47 -25.40 5.48
C PRO A 753 8.95 -25.21 5.74
N TYR A 754 9.44 -25.56 6.95
CA TYR A 754 10.83 -25.36 7.31
C TYR A 754 11.24 -26.17 8.54
N TYR A 755 12.45 -26.71 8.51
CA TYR A 755 13.14 -27.29 9.66
C TYR A 755 14.33 -26.39 10.02
N MET A 756 14.44 -26.04 11.31
CA MET A 756 15.54 -25.22 11.82
C MET A 756 16.89 -25.90 11.53
N PRO A 757 17.95 -25.13 11.19
CA PRO A 757 19.27 -25.69 10.96
C PRO A 757 19.81 -26.49 12.14
N ASP A 758 20.60 -27.53 11.86
CA ASP A 758 21.17 -28.44 12.87
C ASP A 758 22.15 -27.78 13.85
N THR A 759 22.58 -26.55 13.56
CA THR A 759 23.33 -25.71 14.49
C THR A 759 22.49 -25.10 15.60
N PHE A 760 21.16 -25.15 15.49
CA PHE A 760 20.23 -24.74 16.53
C PHE A 760 19.56 -25.99 17.11
N VAL A 761 19.61 -26.12 18.43
CA VAL A 761 19.22 -27.36 19.10
C VAL A 761 18.36 -27.09 20.31
N MET A 762 17.52 -28.07 20.61
CA MET A 762 16.88 -28.19 21.92
C MET A 762 17.65 -29.22 22.74
N ILE A 763 17.98 -28.88 23.98
CA ILE A 763 18.70 -29.75 24.90
C ILE A 763 17.83 -29.88 26.16
N GLN A 764 17.54 -31.12 26.54
CA GLN A 764 16.99 -31.39 27.87
C GLN A 764 18.13 -31.37 28.89
N ALA A 765 17.89 -30.82 30.07
CA ALA A 765 18.84 -30.84 31.17
C ALA A 765 18.19 -31.45 32.41
N ALA A 766 18.95 -32.30 33.10
CA ALA A 766 18.71 -32.76 34.47
C ALA A 766 20.09 -32.94 35.13
N VAL A 767 20.50 -31.97 35.94
CA VAL A 767 21.87 -31.88 36.45
C VAL A 767 21.91 -31.65 37.95
N GLN A 768 22.98 -32.13 38.58
CA GLN A 768 23.30 -31.84 39.98
C GLN A 768 24.41 -30.78 40.06
N PRO A 769 24.43 -29.91 41.08
CA PRO A 769 23.49 -29.84 42.20
C PRO A 769 22.15 -29.17 41.83
N GLY A 770 21.12 -29.36 42.66
CA GLY A 770 19.74 -28.92 42.43
C GLY A 770 19.49 -27.42 42.35
N LYS A 771 20.56 -26.62 42.49
CA LYS A 771 20.55 -25.16 42.36
C LYS A 771 21.38 -24.68 41.17
N THR A 772 21.61 -25.55 40.20
CA THR A 772 22.27 -25.18 38.95
C THR A 772 21.30 -24.33 38.13
N HIS A 773 21.77 -23.17 37.67
CA HIS A 773 21.03 -22.25 36.82
C HIS A 773 21.67 -22.19 35.43
N PHE A 774 20.90 -22.51 34.40
CA PHE A 774 21.19 -22.20 33.00
C PHE A 774 20.69 -20.79 32.67
N ARG A 775 21.53 -19.97 32.04
CA ARG A 775 21.25 -18.58 31.66
C ARG A 775 21.68 -18.32 30.22
N PRO A 776 21.09 -17.33 29.53
CA PRO A 776 21.58 -16.91 28.22
C PRO A 776 23.08 -16.58 28.26
N GLY A 777 23.81 -17.10 27.28
CA GLY A 777 25.27 -16.97 27.18
C GLY A 777 26.07 -18.10 27.86
N ASP A 778 25.45 -18.90 28.73
CA ASP A 778 26.12 -20.08 29.32
C ASP A 778 26.50 -21.10 28.24
N ILE A 779 27.53 -21.90 28.52
CA ILE A 779 28.04 -22.91 27.60
C ILE A 779 27.68 -24.30 28.13
N VAL A 780 27.02 -25.09 27.27
CA VAL A 780 26.76 -26.51 27.49
C VAL A 780 27.73 -27.32 26.64
N GLU A 781 28.53 -28.16 27.28
CA GLU A 781 29.45 -29.09 26.62
C GLU A 781 28.88 -30.51 26.69
N ILE A 782 28.49 -31.05 25.53
CA ILE A 782 28.02 -32.44 25.40
C ILE A 782 29.20 -33.37 25.17
N SER A 783 30.18 -32.92 24.38
CA SER A 783 31.46 -33.59 24.16
C SER A 783 32.53 -32.56 23.78
N THR A 784 33.78 -32.99 23.71
CA THR A 784 34.91 -32.15 23.26
C THR A 784 34.68 -31.54 21.87
N SER A 785 33.83 -32.16 21.04
CA SER A 785 33.50 -31.73 19.68
C SER A 785 32.14 -31.04 19.53
N GLU A 786 31.38 -30.93 20.63
CA GLU A 786 29.99 -30.53 20.61
C GLU A 786 29.65 -29.61 21.79
N LYS A 787 29.74 -28.30 21.53
CA LYS A 787 29.49 -27.22 22.49
C LYS A 787 28.39 -26.30 21.98
N TYR A 788 27.54 -25.83 22.89
CA TYR A 788 26.44 -24.94 22.57
C TYR A 788 26.37 -23.76 23.53
N THR A 789 25.98 -22.60 23.03
CA THR A 789 25.66 -21.43 23.83
C THR A 789 24.15 -21.35 24.04
N VAL A 790 23.72 -21.21 25.28
CA VAL A 790 22.31 -21.08 25.65
C VAL A 790 21.78 -19.74 25.11
N ILE A 791 20.69 -19.80 24.35
CA ILE A 791 19.93 -18.63 23.88
C ILE A 791 18.81 -18.36 24.86
N VAL A 792 17.97 -19.37 25.13
CA VAL A 792 16.87 -19.31 26.10
C VAL A 792 16.83 -20.61 26.92
N ALA A 793 16.44 -20.51 28.20
CA ALA A 793 16.29 -21.65 29.09
C ALA A 793 15.05 -21.48 29.97
N ASP A 794 14.32 -22.58 30.21
CA ASP A 794 13.35 -22.69 31.31
C ASP A 794 13.68 -23.91 32.16
N GLN A 795 13.63 -23.76 33.48
CA GLN A 795 14.15 -24.76 34.41
C GLN A 795 13.49 -24.65 35.79
N THR A 796 13.39 -25.78 36.48
CA THR A 796 12.99 -25.91 37.88
C THR A 796 14.18 -26.38 38.71
N PHE A 797 14.20 -25.91 39.96
CA PHE A 797 15.26 -26.18 40.92
C PHE A 797 14.78 -27.13 42.02
N ASP A 798 15.73 -27.72 42.73
CA ASP A 798 15.49 -28.56 43.90
C ASP A 798 14.42 -29.63 43.64
N GLN A 799 14.43 -30.22 42.44
CA GLN A 799 13.56 -31.33 42.09
C GLN A 799 14.11 -32.65 42.63
N GLU A 800 13.23 -33.63 42.77
CA GLU A 800 13.66 -35.04 42.79
C GLU A 800 14.39 -35.33 41.48
N GLY A 801 15.50 -36.07 41.57
CA GLY A 801 16.26 -36.57 40.42
C GLY A 801 15.89 -38.02 40.08
N LEU A 802 16.41 -38.53 38.95
CA LEU A 802 16.22 -39.94 38.55
C LEU A 802 16.77 -40.94 39.58
N ASP A 803 17.64 -40.47 40.48
CA ASP A 803 18.16 -41.20 41.64
C ASP A 803 17.18 -41.28 42.83
N TRP A 804 15.97 -40.73 42.68
CA TRP A 804 14.93 -40.65 43.72
C TRP A 804 15.35 -39.86 44.96
N ILE A 805 16.35 -38.97 44.81
CA ILE A 805 16.79 -38.10 45.89
C ILE A 805 16.10 -36.74 45.71
N GLY A 806 15.18 -36.43 46.62
CA GLY A 806 14.49 -35.15 46.64
C GLY A 806 15.44 -33.96 46.82
N GLY A 807 15.27 -32.90 46.02
CA GLY A 807 15.93 -31.62 46.23
C GLY A 807 17.36 -31.51 45.70
N ASN A 808 17.81 -32.43 44.85
CA ASN A 808 19.20 -32.49 44.42
C ASN A 808 19.42 -32.20 42.92
N THR A 809 18.35 -32.05 42.13
CA THR A 809 18.43 -31.95 40.67
C THR A 809 17.78 -30.67 40.16
N SER A 810 18.46 -29.98 39.25
CA SER A 810 17.92 -28.92 38.41
C SER A 810 17.56 -29.53 37.08
N ARG A 811 16.34 -29.32 36.59
CA ARG A 811 15.91 -29.83 35.28
C ARG A 811 15.24 -28.76 34.44
N GLY A 812 15.24 -28.94 33.13
CA GLY A 812 14.62 -27.98 32.23
C GLY A 812 14.91 -28.23 30.75
N MET A 813 14.49 -27.26 29.94
CA MET A 813 14.70 -27.22 28.50
C MET A 813 15.54 -26.02 28.11
N LEU A 814 16.48 -26.23 27.20
CA LEU A 814 17.41 -25.23 26.70
C LEU A 814 17.29 -25.13 25.18
N PHE A 815 17.19 -23.92 24.65
CA PHE A 815 17.35 -23.62 23.23
C PHE A 815 18.73 -23.02 23.03
N CYS A 816 19.55 -23.63 22.18
CA CYS A 816 20.96 -23.30 22.08
C CYS A 816 21.46 -23.20 20.63
N ALA A 817 22.49 -22.39 20.44
CA ALA A 817 23.24 -22.26 19.19
C ALA A 817 24.61 -22.95 19.30
N ARG A 818 25.03 -23.64 18.25
CA ARG A 818 26.30 -24.35 18.20
C ARG A 818 27.47 -23.36 18.22
N ARG A 819 28.44 -23.62 19.08
CA ARG A 819 29.63 -22.77 19.24
C ARG A 819 30.82 -23.34 18.47
N ALA A 820 31.71 -22.46 18.01
CA ALA A 820 33.03 -22.88 17.52
C ALA A 820 33.81 -23.53 18.67
N ILE A 821 34.56 -24.58 18.33
CA ILE A 821 35.39 -25.33 19.27
C ILE A 821 36.62 -24.49 19.63
#